data_AF-A0A1G1ITP3-F1
#
_entry.id   AF-A0A1G1ITP3-F1
#
_cell.length_a   1.000
_cell.length_b   1.000
_cell.length_c   1.000
_cell.angle_alpha   90.00
_cell.angle_beta   90.00
_cell.angle_gamma   90.00
#
_symmetry.space_group_name_H-M   'P 1'
#
loop_
_entity.id
_entity.type
_entity.pdbx_description
1 polymer ?
#
loop_
_entity_poly.entity_id
_entity_poly.type
_entity_poly.pdbx_seq_one_letter_code
_entity_poly.pdbx_strand_id
1 'polypeptide(L)'
;MKKYIFALILITVLAYLSSFGNDFVWDDLNNIVNSKQLDGPVVWQNILFKLQPPAQFYRPIPSLTIVLDHFLWGKNPFGYHLTNFLFHLINGILIFYITISLTNTPIISFTCALLFAIHPAHTEAITYISGRSDPICAFFLLASFLLYLTSLNAIRYRQLVYFGVALLLFLFGLLSKEIAIVFPFIVFAYEYLYLNNRFKSCLKKSMPFFAVLSSFLMFRYFFLDGHIVKMGLNKIFLAPKIFIYYIRLLIFPIKLHMQHRLEDTSLLINMLFILSLLIFIGLIYIGLRFEKRRFMKFGLAWFLIGLFPFLGIMILNADIAEHWLYLASFGFFLFLAGLFAQIKPLNRKIALSIAALFLGILTFQRNTVWRDDISIYQDTLKYRPDDPKLRYNLGNAYLRHGLLNEAAKEYSIAIEHDPDYAYALNNLGLVLEKQGNIKSANQHYKNAITLDPALDAAKKNLLRLQFISSAFAQETYFDHGVYEEVLNKFVDNGKVDYAALKNNPHPLDSYLTMATMLDSETLNSLPRNEKIAFYLNVYNALTLKVIVDYYPVKSIKDIPGVWDKIKFNIAGRELTLNQIEHQILRSEFTEPRIHFALVCASKGCPELASEPFTGKDLDAELDREARKFINDKTKVNLDKEDRLLYLSPIFKWFKEDFGNVIEFVSRYLPKDDAGFIKEKNLKIRYLNYDWSLNERR
;
A
#
# COMPACT_ATOMS: atom_id res chain seq x y z
N MET A 1 -43.06 5.49 -9.80
CA MET A 1 -41.63 5.70 -10.15
C MET A 1 -40.79 6.07 -8.94
N LYS A 2 -41.13 7.13 -8.17
CA LYS A 2 -40.39 7.59 -6.98
C LYS A 2 -39.93 6.46 -6.03
N LYS A 3 -40.82 5.54 -5.64
CA LYS A 3 -40.49 4.40 -4.77
C LYS A 3 -39.39 3.48 -5.30
N TYR A 4 -39.34 3.25 -6.62
CA TYR A 4 -38.33 2.39 -7.24
C TYR A 4 -36.96 3.07 -7.26
N ILE A 5 -36.94 4.37 -7.53
CA ILE A 5 -35.70 5.16 -7.50
C ILE A 5 -35.16 5.25 -6.07
N PHE A 6 -36.02 5.49 -5.08
CA PHE A 6 -35.62 5.50 -3.68
C PHE A 6 -35.03 4.14 -3.23
N ALA A 7 -35.71 3.04 -3.57
CA ALA A 7 -35.21 1.70 -3.28
C ALA A 7 -33.88 1.40 -3.99
N LEU A 8 -33.74 1.81 -5.26
CA LEU A 8 -32.49 1.67 -6.01
C LEU A 8 -31.35 2.38 -5.30
N ILE A 9 -31.55 3.65 -4.92
CA ILE A 9 -30.54 4.45 -4.22
C ILE A 9 -30.15 3.79 -2.91
N LEU A 10 -31.14 3.44 -2.07
CA LEU A 10 -30.88 2.85 -0.77
C LEU A 10 -30.09 1.53 -0.87
N ILE A 11 -30.50 0.63 -1.75
CA ILE A 11 -29.84 -0.68 -1.90
C ILE A 11 -28.43 -0.51 -2.48
N THR A 12 -28.22 0.40 -3.44
CA THR A 12 -26.90 0.69 -4.00
C THR A 12 -25.97 1.31 -2.96
N VAL A 13 -26.44 2.23 -2.12
CA VAL A 13 -25.66 2.79 -1.00
C VAL A 13 -25.23 1.67 -0.04
N LEU A 14 -26.15 0.78 0.34
CA LEU A 14 -25.83 -0.34 1.24
C LEU A 14 -24.79 -1.29 0.64
N ALA A 15 -24.88 -1.60 -0.66
CA ALA A 15 -23.93 -2.49 -1.33
C ALA A 15 -22.50 -1.93 -1.39
N TYR A 16 -22.35 -0.60 -1.47
CA TYR A 16 -21.05 0.10 -1.55
C TYR A 16 -20.61 0.74 -0.24
N LEU A 17 -21.33 0.55 0.87
CA LEU A 17 -20.98 1.20 2.13
C LEU A 17 -19.55 0.89 2.59
N SER A 18 -19.06 -0.33 2.33
CA SER A 18 -17.70 -0.75 2.66
C SER A 18 -16.61 -0.08 1.81
N SER A 19 -16.91 0.53 0.65
CA SER A 19 -15.89 1.16 -0.19
C SER A 19 -15.40 2.52 0.31
N PHE A 20 -16.19 3.21 1.14
CA PHE A 20 -15.86 4.59 1.55
C PHE A 20 -14.69 4.68 2.55
N GLY A 21 -14.35 3.58 3.22
CA GLY A 21 -13.22 3.51 4.15
C GLY A 21 -11.96 2.89 3.54
N ASN A 22 -11.91 2.70 2.23
CA ASN A 22 -10.75 2.15 1.54
C ASN A 22 -9.66 3.21 1.34
N ASP A 23 -8.42 2.77 1.23
CA ASP A 23 -7.25 3.61 0.98
C ASP A 23 -6.91 3.68 -0.53
N PHE A 24 -5.95 4.53 -0.89
CA PHE A 24 -5.40 4.56 -2.24
C PHE A 24 -4.64 3.27 -2.54
N VAL A 25 -4.89 2.70 -3.73
CA VAL A 25 -4.29 1.44 -4.13
C VAL A 25 -3.68 1.50 -5.53
N TRP A 26 -2.64 0.70 -5.74
CA TRP A 26 -2.03 0.49 -7.05
C TRP A 26 -1.69 1.81 -7.79
N ASP A 27 -2.31 2.10 -8.94
CA ASP A 27 -2.00 3.31 -9.72
C ASP A 27 -2.42 4.60 -9.00
N ASP A 28 -3.33 4.53 -8.02
CA ASP A 28 -3.76 5.70 -7.24
C ASP A 28 -2.57 6.34 -6.49
N LEU A 29 -1.61 5.52 -6.06
CA LEU A 29 -0.41 5.99 -5.38
C LEU A 29 0.42 6.91 -6.29
N ASN A 30 0.57 6.56 -7.56
CA ASN A 30 1.37 7.34 -8.50
C ASN A 30 0.57 8.49 -9.12
N ASN A 31 -0.71 8.26 -9.42
CA ASN A 31 -1.57 9.23 -10.07
C ASN A 31 -2.07 10.32 -9.11
N ILE A 32 -2.15 10.03 -7.80
CA ILE A 32 -2.74 10.91 -6.79
C ILE A 32 -1.74 11.21 -5.67
N VAL A 33 -1.31 10.20 -4.91
CA VAL A 33 -0.57 10.42 -3.64
C VAL A 33 0.82 11.03 -3.87
N ASN A 34 1.54 10.49 -4.86
CA ASN A 34 2.92 10.86 -5.20
C ASN A 34 3.00 11.80 -6.41
N SER A 35 1.85 12.18 -6.97
CA SER A 35 1.81 12.96 -8.19
C SER A 35 2.14 14.42 -7.94
N LYS A 36 3.28 14.88 -8.47
CA LYS A 36 3.60 16.32 -8.54
C LYS A 36 2.76 17.08 -9.58
N GLN A 37 1.92 16.37 -10.34
CA GLN A 37 1.16 16.92 -11.45
C GLN A 37 -0.20 17.49 -11.03
N LEU A 38 -0.63 17.25 -9.79
CA LEU A 38 -1.89 17.76 -9.24
C LEU A 38 -1.73 19.13 -8.56
N ASP A 39 -0.50 19.59 -8.40
CA ASP A 39 -0.17 20.86 -7.75
C ASP A 39 0.31 21.92 -8.75
N GLY A 40 -0.11 23.17 -8.54
CA GLY A 40 0.40 24.34 -9.26
C GLY A 40 -0.17 24.59 -10.68
N PRO A 41 0.37 25.57 -11.42
CA PRO A 41 -0.16 25.99 -12.72
C PRO A 41 0.01 24.94 -13.84
N VAL A 42 0.87 23.94 -13.63
CA VAL A 42 1.15 22.85 -14.58
C VAL A 42 -0.08 21.94 -14.77
N VAL A 43 -1.00 21.91 -13.80
CA VAL A 43 -2.23 21.11 -13.82
C VAL A 43 -3.03 21.32 -15.12
N TRP A 44 -3.26 22.58 -15.51
CA TRP A 44 -4.05 22.90 -16.71
C TRP A 44 -3.36 22.48 -18.00
N GLN A 45 -2.03 22.60 -18.04
CA GLN A 45 -1.24 22.17 -19.18
C GLN A 45 -1.26 20.63 -19.31
N ASN A 46 -1.23 19.91 -18.19
CA ASN A 46 -1.31 18.46 -18.17
C ASN A 46 -2.69 17.94 -18.59
N ILE A 47 -3.78 18.58 -18.12
CA ILE A 47 -5.14 18.21 -18.53
C ILE A 47 -5.35 18.44 -20.03
N LEU A 48 -4.96 19.62 -20.54
CA LEU A 48 -5.29 20.04 -21.90
C LEU A 48 -4.32 19.47 -22.95
N PHE A 49 -3.03 19.37 -22.63
CA PHE A 49 -1.96 19.13 -23.61
C PHE A 49 -1.05 17.94 -23.27
N LYS A 50 -1.19 17.35 -22.08
CA LYS A 50 -0.53 16.08 -21.72
C LYS A 50 1.00 16.12 -21.92
N LEU A 51 1.65 17.16 -21.39
CA LEU A 51 3.02 17.54 -21.75
C LEU A 51 4.15 16.60 -21.29
N GLN A 52 3.92 15.51 -20.55
CA GLN A 52 5.01 14.66 -20.05
C GLN A 52 4.85 13.15 -20.31
N PRO A 53 5.87 12.48 -20.90
CA PRO A 53 5.95 11.03 -21.00
C PRO A 53 6.18 10.35 -19.64
N PRO A 54 5.74 9.10 -19.44
CA PRO A 54 4.98 8.25 -20.35
C PRO A 54 3.48 8.33 -20.06
N ALA A 55 2.80 9.39 -20.52
CA ALA A 55 1.34 9.42 -20.43
C ALA A 55 0.74 8.60 -21.60
N GLN A 56 0.40 7.32 -21.35
CA GLN A 56 -0.11 6.41 -22.39
C GLN A 56 -1.53 6.74 -22.90
N PHE A 57 -2.35 7.52 -22.16
CA PHE A 57 -3.78 7.75 -22.49
C PHE A 57 -4.23 9.22 -22.35
N TYR A 58 -4.77 9.84 -23.41
CA TYR A 58 -5.33 11.20 -23.35
C TYR A 58 -6.78 11.13 -22.88
N ARG A 59 -7.03 11.46 -21.61
CA ARG A 59 -8.34 11.36 -20.93
C ARG A 59 -8.61 12.60 -20.06
N PRO A 60 -8.79 13.79 -20.67
CA PRO A 60 -8.88 15.05 -19.93
C PRO A 60 -10.04 15.11 -18.94
N ILE A 61 -11.16 14.43 -19.20
CA ILE A 61 -12.33 14.48 -18.32
C ILE A 61 -12.07 13.77 -16.98
N PRO A 62 -11.64 12.48 -16.93
CA PRO A 62 -11.20 11.86 -15.69
C PRO A 62 -10.06 12.60 -14.98
N SER A 63 -9.10 13.15 -15.74
CA SER A 63 -8.02 13.95 -15.14
C SER A 63 -8.56 15.20 -14.42
N LEU A 64 -9.53 15.89 -15.04
CA LEU A 64 -10.19 17.04 -14.42
C LEU A 64 -10.94 16.64 -13.15
N THR A 65 -11.63 15.49 -13.11
CA THR A 65 -12.33 15.06 -11.89
C THR A 65 -11.36 14.69 -10.77
N ILE A 66 -10.19 14.11 -11.07
CA ILE A 66 -9.14 13.85 -10.07
C ILE A 66 -8.61 15.17 -9.49
N VAL A 67 -8.40 16.18 -10.33
CA VAL A 67 -7.95 17.51 -9.89
C VAL A 67 -9.00 18.20 -9.01
N LEU A 68 -10.28 18.12 -9.39
CA LEU A 68 -11.37 18.65 -8.56
C LEU A 68 -11.46 17.92 -7.21
N ASP A 69 -11.33 16.59 -7.19
CA ASP A 69 -11.31 15.84 -5.93
C ASP A 69 -10.09 16.20 -5.09
N HIS A 70 -8.92 16.37 -5.71
CA HIS A 70 -7.71 16.78 -4.99
C HIS A 70 -7.86 18.17 -4.38
N PHE A 71 -8.47 19.11 -5.11
CA PHE A 71 -8.74 20.45 -4.61
C PHE A 71 -9.73 20.44 -3.43
N LEU A 72 -10.75 19.59 -3.47
CA LEU A 72 -11.80 19.53 -2.44
C LEU A 72 -11.41 18.70 -1.21
N TRP A 73 -10.66 17.62 -1.42
CA TRP A 73 -10.44 16.56 -0.41
C TRP A 73 -8.97 16.32 -0.09
N GLY A 74 -8.03 16.97 -0.80
CA GLY A 74 -6.60 16.76 -0.64
C GLY A 74 -6.22 15.30 -0.89
N LYS A 75 -5.54 14.67 0.06
CA LYS A 75 -5.17 13.25 0.04
C LYS A 75 -6.12 12.39 0.89
N ASN A 76 -7.39 12.78 1.02
CA ASN A 76 -8.38 11.95 1.71
C ASN A 76 -9.11 11.04 0.69
N PRO A 77 -8.92 9.71 0.74
CA PRO A 77 -9.49 8.79 -0.26
C PRO A 77 -11.03 8.77 -0.26
N PHE A 78 -11.68 9.13 0.86
CA PHE A 78 -13.14 9.18 0.98
C PHE A 78 -13.80 9.98 -0.14
N GLY A 79 -13.26 11.18 -0.44
CA GLY A 79 -13.83 12.07 -1.44
C GLY A 79 -13.77 11.49 -2.86
N TYR A 80 -12.68 10.81 -3.19
CA TYR A 80 -12.49 10.15 -4.48
C TYR A 80 -13.45 8.97 -4.66
N HIS A 81 -13.63 8.15 -3.62
CA HIS A 81 -14.62 7.07 -3.63
C HIS A 81 -16.05 7.62 -3.74
N LEU A 82 -16.36 8.72 -3.05
CA LEU A 82 -17.66 9.38 -3.15
C LEU A 82 -17.95 9.85 -4.57
N THR A 83 -17.01 10.50 -5.24
CA THR A 83 -17.16 10.94 -6.63
C THR A 83 -17.43 9.75 -7.57
N ASN A 84 -16.65 8.66 -7.45
CA ASN A 84 -16.87 7.46 -8.25
C ASN A 84 -18.25 6.83 -8.00
N PHE A 85 -18.62 6.70 -6.73
CA PHE A 85 -19.92 6.17 -6.32
C PHE A 85 -21.08 7.02 -6.85
N LEU A 86 -20.98 8.35 -6.81
CA LEU A 86 -22.01 9.25 -7.33
C LEU A 86 -22.20 9.07 -8.84
N PHE A 87 -21.12 8.96 -9.64
CA PHE A 87 -21.24 8.62 -11.05
C PHE A 87 -21.91 7.26 -11.25
N HIS A 88 -21.55 6.24 -10.46
CA HIS A 88 -22.20 4.93 -10.53
C HIS A 88 -23.69 4.98 -10.19
N LEU A 89 -24.07 5.70 -9.13
CA LEU A 89 -25.44 5.86 -8.71
C LEU A 89 -26.28 6.57 -9.77
N ILE A 90 -25.74 7.65 -10.36
CA ILE A 90 -26.38 8.38 -11.45
C ILE A 90 -26.53 7.47 -12.69
N ASN A 91 -25.53 6.65 -13.01
CA ASN A 91 -25.63 5.67 -14.09
C ASN A 91 -26.79 4.69 -13.87
N GLY A 92 -26.96 4.16 -12.65
CA GLY A 92 -28.11 3.32 -12.30
C GLY A 92 -29.45 4.03 -12.52
N ILE A 93 -29.54 5.32 -12.16
CA ILE A 93 -30.73 6.15 -12.38
C ILE A 93 -30.96 6.41 -13.88
N LEU A 94 -29.92 6.72 -14.65
CA LEU A 94 -30.01 6.89 -16.10
C LEU A 94 -30.47 5.61 -16.79
N ILE A 95 -29.95 4.46 -16.38
CA ILE A 95 -30.39 3.14 -16.85
C ILE A 95 -31.88 2.94 -16.56
N PHE A 96 -32.35 3.26 -15.36
CA PHE A 96 -33.78 3.19 -15.03
C PHE A 96 -34.63 4.04 -16.01
N TYR A 97 -34.21 5.28 -16.29
CA TYR A 97 -34.91 6.19 -17.21
C TYR A 97 -34.83 5.78 -18.68
N ILE A 98 -33.71 5.21 -19.13
CA ILE A 98 -33.59 4.64 -20.47
C ILE A 98 -34.52 3.43 -20.56
N THR A 99 -34.46 2.49 -19.62
CA THR A 99 -35.28 1.28 -19.68
C THR A 99 -36.76 1.59 -19.59
N ILE A 100 -37.20 2.55 -18.77
CA ILE A 100 -38.62 2.94 -18.74
C ILE A 100 -39.05 3.55 -20.07
N SER A 101 -38.20 4.36 -20.71
CA SER A 101 -38.49 4.93 -22.04
C SER A 101 -38.59 3.86 -23.13
N LEU A 102 -37.87 2.74 -22.98
CA LEU A 102 -37.90 1.61 -23.93
C LEU A 102 -39.05 0.62 -23.69
N THR A 103 -39.53 0.49 -22.45
CA THR A 103 -40.42 -0.62 -22.05
C THR A 103 -41.76 -0.16 -21.49
N ASN A 104 -41.88 1.09 -21.08
CA ASN A 104 -43.00 1.64 -20.29
C ASN A 104 -43.38 0.78 -19.07
N THR A 105 -42.43 -0.03 -18.56
CA THR A 105 -42.70 -1.02 -17.51
C THR A 105 -41.78 -0.80 -16.30
N PRO A 106 -42.27 -0.17 -15.21
CA PRO A 106 -41.44 0.20 -14.05
C PRO A 106 -40.69 -0.96 -13.39
N ILE A 107 -41.26 -2.16 -13.40
CA ILE A 107 -40.60 -3.34 -12.82
C ILE A 107 -39.41 -3.81 -13.65
N ILE A 108 -39.49 -3.74 -14.99
CA ILE A 108 -38.35 -4.09 -15.87
C ILE A 108 -37.23 -3.06 -15.69
N SER A 109 -37.60 -1.78 -15.64
CA SER A 109 -36.65 -0.68 -15.38
C SER A 109 -35.96 -0.81 -14.03
N PHE A 110 -36.71 -1.12 -12.98
CA PHE A 110 -36.14 -1.33 -11.65
C PHE A 110 -35.22 -2.55 -11.62
N THR A 111 -35.65 -3.69 -12.16
CA THR A 111 -34.81 -4.91 -12.22
C THR A 111 -33.51 -4.66 -12.99
N CYS A 112 -33.57 -4.04 -14.17
CA CYS A 112 -32.38 -3.75 -14.98
C CYS A 112 -31.41 -2.83 -14.24
N ALA A 113 -31.91 -1.71 -13.72
CA ALA A 113 -31.09 -0.74 -12.98
C ALA A 113 -30.52 -1.33 -11.69
N LEU A 114 -31.30 -2.10 -10.94
CA LEU A 114 -30.87 -2.71 -9.68
C LEU A 114 -29.77 -3.74 -9.92
N LEU A 115 -29.96 -4.66 -10.87
CA LEU A 115 -28.95 -5.68 -11.18
C LEU A 115 -27.63 -5.04 -11.61
N PHE A 116 -27.67 -3.99 -12.41
CA PHE A 116 -26.50 -3.20 -12.77
C PHE A 116 -25.85 -2.56 -11.53
N ALA A 117 -26.64 -1.82 -10.74
CA ALA A 117 -26.11 -0.95 -9.69
C ALA A 117 -25.57 -1.67 -8.45
N ILE A 118 -25.74 -2.99 -8.34
CA ILE A 118 -25.22 -3.79 -7.22
C ILE A 118 -24.35 -4.95 -7.70
N HIS A 119 -23.98 -4.97 -8.98
CA HIS A 119 -23.22 -6.09 -9.52
C HIS A 119 -21.75 -6.03 -9.07
N PRO A 120 -21.20 -7.09 -8.47
CA PRO A 120 -19.83 -7.09 -7.94
C PRO A 120 -18.75 -6.97 -9.03
N ALA A 121 -19.03 -7.38 -10.28
CA ALA A 121 -18.10 -7.16 -11.39
C ALA A 121 -17.86 -5.66 -11.72
N HIS A 122 -18.58 -4.74 -11.07
CA HIS A 122 -18.37 -3.31 -11.23
C HIS A 122 -17.48 -2.69 -10.15
N THR A 123 -17.09 -3.44 -9.11
CA THR A 123 -16.22 -2.89 -8.05
C THR A 123 -14.87 -2.41 -8.59
N GLU A 124 -14.31 -3.08 -9.61
CA GLU A 124 -13.07 -2.63 -10.26
C GLU A 124 -13.25 -1.28 -10.99
N ALA A 125 -14.45 -0.95 -11.46
CA ALA A 125 -14.72 0.33 -12.13
C ALA A 125 -15.01 1.46 -11.13
N ILE A 126 -15.43 1.13 -9.91
CA ILE A 126 -16.02 2.09 -8.94
C ILE A 126 -15.12 2.26 -7.73
N THR A 127 -14.76 1.16 -7.09
CA THR A 127 -14.03 1.12 -5.82
C THR A 127 -12.55 1.40 -6.03
N TYR A 128 -11.97 0.93 -7.14
CA TYR A 128 -10.67 1.39 -7.59
C TYR A 128 -10.76 2.84 -8.07
N ILE A 129 -10.06 3.79 -7.42
CA ILE A 129 -10.22 5.21 -7.71
C ILE A 129 -9.84 5.52 -9.16
N SER A 130 -8.68 5.05 -9.63
CA SER A 130 -8.24 5.24 -11.02
C SER A 130 -9.11 4.47 -12.04
N GLY A 131 -9.93 3.51 -11.59
CA GLY A 131 -10.97 2.85 -12.40
C GLY A 131 -12.07 3.80 -12.90
N ARG A 132 -12.18 5.01 -12.33
CA ARG A 132 -13.25 6.00 -12.58
C ARG A 132 -13.56 6.38 -14.02
N SER A 133 -12.62 6.16 -14.93
CA SER A 133 -12.84 6.45 -16.36
C SER A 133 -14.05 5.69 -16.92
N ASP A 134 -14.35 4.50 -16.40
CA ASP A 134 -15.52 3.69 -16.78
C ASP A 134 -16.86 4.33 -16.39
N PRO A 135 -17.15 4.60 -15.10
CA PRO A 135 -18.42 5.20 -14.70
C PRO A 135 -18.62 6.60 -15.28
N ILE A 136 -17.55 7.39 -15.45
CA ILE A 136 -17.63 8.72 -16.08
C ILE A 136 -18.00 8.60 -17.56
N CYS A 137 -17.32 7.73 -18.31
CA CYS A 137 -17.64 7.50 -19.72
C CYS A 137 -19.08 7.01 -19.88
N ALA A 138 -19.50 6.03 -19.07
CA ALA A 138 -20.88 5.53 -19.08
C ALA A 138 -21.91 6.62 -18.78
N PHE A 139 -21.63 7.54 -17.85
CA PHE A 139 -22.52 8.66 -17.54
C PHE A 139 -22.79 9.50 -18.78
N PHE A 140 -21.73 9.90 -19.48
CA PHE A 140 -21.86 10.70 -20.69
C PHE A 140 -22.59 9.96 -21.82
N LEU A 141 -22.30 8.67 -22.02
CA LEU A 141 -22.96 7.87 -23.06
C LEU A 141 -24.43 7.58 -22.75
N LEU A 142 -24.76 7.23 -21.50
CA LEU A 142 -26.14 6.99 -21.07
C LEU A 142 -26.97 8.28 -21.09
N ALA A 143 -26.40 9.40 -20.63
CA ALA A 143 -27.06 10.71 -20.70
C ALA A 143 -27.26 11.16 -22.16
N SER A 144 -26.25 10.98 -23.02
CA SER A 144 -26.35 11.21 -24.47
C SER A 144 -27.48 10.38 -25.07
N PHE A 145 -27.56 9.09 -24.73
CA PHE A 145 -28.60 8.20 -25.25
C PHE A 145 -29.99 8.59 -24.75
N LEU A 146 -30.15 8.93 -23.48
CA LEU A 146 -31.43 9.37 -22.93
C LEU A 146 -31.91 10.66 -23.60
N LEU A 147 -31.02 11.62 -23.85
CA LEU A 147 -31.35 12.85 -24.58
C LEU A 147 -31.66 12.57 -26.05
N TYR A 148 -30.96 11.62 -26.67
CA TYR A 148 -31.31 11.15 -28.01
C TYR A 148 -32.74 10.60 -28.04
N LEU A 149 -33.11 9.70 -27.13
CA LEU A 149 -34.49 9.18 -27.01
C LEU A 149 -35.51 10.30 -26.79
N THR A 150 -35.17 11.27 -25.93
CA THR A 150 -36.03 12.42 -25.63
C THR A 150 -36.22 13.32 -26.86
N SER A 151 -35.17 13.49 -27.67
CA SER A 151 -35.20 14.30 -28.89
C SER A 151 -36.18 13.76 -29.93
N LEU A 152 -36.39 12.44 -29.98
CA LEU A 152 -37.28 11.80 -30.96
C LEU A 152 -38.76 12.15 -30.77
N ASN A 153 -39.15 12.52 -29.56
CA ASN A 153 -40.53 12.87 -29.21
C ASN A 153 -40.72 14.38 -28.96
N ALA A 154 -39.68 15.18 -29.16
CA ALA A 154 -39.70 16.61 -28.87
C ALA A 154 -40.16 17.44 -30.07
N ILE A 155 -40.82 18.57 -29.79
CA ILE A 155 -41.07 19.63 -30.79
C ILE A 155 -39.75 20.18 -31.35
N ARG A 156 -39.76 20.63 -32.62
CA ARG A 156 -38.58 20.91 -33.46
C ARG A 156 -37.44 21.68 -32.76
N TYR A 157 -37.73 22.77 -32.07
CA TYR A 157 -36.69 23.53 -31.36
C TYR A 157 -36.04 22.71 -30.23
N ARG A 158 -36.85 22.09 -29.36
CA ARG A 158 -36.35 21.23 -28.27
C ARG A 158 -35.64 19.98 -28.80
N GLN A 159 -36.10 19.43 -29.92
CA GLN A 159 -35.44 18.33 -30.61
C GLN A 159 -34.00 18.68 -30.99
N LEU A 160 -33.78 19.86 -31.61
CA LEU A 160 -32.44 20.31 -31.99
C LEU A 160 -31.54 20.51 -30.76
N VAL A 161 -32.09 21.08 -29.68
CA VAL A 161 -31.34 21.27 -28.42
C VAL A 161 -30.95 19.93 -27.80
N TYR A 162 -31.91 19.01 -27.60
CA TYR A 162 -31.62 17.70 -27.00
C TYR A 162 -30.64 16.89 -27.84
N PHE A 163 -30.78 16.92 -29.17
CA PHE A 163 -29.87 16.23 -30.08
C PHE A 163 -28.47 16.85 -30.07
N GLY A 164 -28.36 18.18 -30.09
CA GLY A 164 -27.07 18.89 -29.99
C GLY A 164 -26.35 18.61 -28.67
N VAL A 165 -27.08 18.64 -27.55
CA VAL A 165 -26.53 18.28 -26.23
C VAL A 165 -26.14 16.80 -26.18
N ALA A 166 -26.90 15.89 -26.81
CA ALA A 166 -26.51 14.49 -26.92
C ALA A 166 -25.17 14.30 -27.65
N LEU A 167 -24.92 15.05 -28.74
CA LEU A 167 -23.64 15.03 -29.45
C LEU A 167 -22.49 15.56 -28.59
N LEU A 168 -22.72 16.64 -27.82
CA LEU A 168 -21.73 17.20 -26.90
C LEU A 168 -21.38 16.22 -25.78
N LEU A 169 -22.38 15.58 -25.15
CA LEU A 169 -22.14 14.55 -24.14
C LEU A 169 -21.41 13.35 -24.73
N PHE A 170 -21.72 12.96 -25.96
CA PHE A 170 -20.96 11.89 -26.64
C PHE A 170 -19.48 12.26 -26.81
N LEU A 171 -19.17 13.50 -27.19
CA LEU A 171 -17.79 14.00 -27.24
C LEU A 171 -17.10 13.92 -25.86
N PHE A 172 -17.80 14.27 -24.76
CA PHE A 172 -17.26 14.09 -23.42
C PHE A 172 -17.03 12.62 -23.05
N GLY A 173 -17.85 11.70 -23.56
CA GLY A 173 -17.59 10.26 -23.48
C GLY A 173 -16.28 9.86 -24.16
N LEU A 174 -16.03 10.35 -25.38
CA LEU A 174 -14.77 10.12 -26.12
C LEU A 174 -13.55 10.70 -25.39
N LEU A 175 -13.70 11.85 -24.75
CA LEU A 175 -12.69 12.48 -23.91
C LEU A 175 -12.52 11.82 -22.54
N SER A 176 -13.39 10.86 -22.19
CA SER A 176 -13.32 10.11 -20.93
C SER A 176 -12.62 8.77 -21.10
N LYS A 177 -13.04 7.97 -22.09
CA LYS A 177 -12.47 6.64 -22.32
C LYS A 177 -12.70 6.19 -23.76
N GLU A 178 -11.72 5.46 -24.31
CA GLU A 178 -11.73 4.94 -25.67
C GLU A 178 -12.97 4.10 -26.00
N ILE A 179 -13.57 3.42 -25.02
CA ILE A 179 -14.75 2.57 -25.25
C ILE A 179 -15.95 3.34 -25.83
N ALA A 180 -15.99 4.67 -25.70
CA ALA A 180 -17.03 5.49 -26.30
C ALA A 180 -17.15 5.33 -27.83
N ILE A 181 -16.13 4.84 -28.53
CA ILE A 181 -16.19 4.57 -29.99
C ILE A 181 -17.36 3.66 -30.41
N VAL A 182 -17.90 2.85 -29.51
CA VAL A 182 -19.02 1.93 -29.81
C VAL A 182 -20.37 2.63 -29.90
N PHE A 183 -20.48 3.87 -29.40
CA PHE A 183 -21.76 4.57 -29.23
C PHE A 183 -22.53 4.86 -30.54
N PRO A 184 -21.90 5.30 -31.65
CA PRO A 184 -22.62 5.48 -32.92
C PRO A 184 -23.27 4.18 -33.41
N PHE A 185 -22.64 3.03 -33.15
CA PHE A 185 -23.18 1.71 -33.48
C PHE A 185 -24.37 1.33 -32.59
N ILE A 186 -24.35 1.74 -31.32
CA ILE A 186 -25.48 1.59 -30.40
C ILE A 186 -26.68 2.41 -30.89
N VAL A 187 -26.48 3.67 -31.30
CA VAL A 187 -27.55 4.52 -31.87
C VAL A 187 -28.11 3.88 -33.15
N PHE A 188 -27.23 3.40 -34.03
CA PHE A 188 -27.63 2.67 -35.23
C PHE A 188 -28.45 1.41 -34.89
N ALA A 189 -28.01 0.61 -33.92
CA ALA A 189 -28.69 -0.60 -33.49
C ALA A 189 -30.07 -0.30 -32.87
N TYR A 190 -30.21 0.81 -32.14
CA TYR A 190 -31.50 1.28 -31.65
C TYR A 190 -32.46 1.60 -32.80
N GLU A 191 -32.02 2.40 -33.77
CA GLU A 191 -32.82 2.77 -34.94
C GLU A 191 -33.25 1.55 -35.77
N TYR A 192 -32.33 0.61 -35.95
CA TYR A 192 -32.55 -0.58 -36.77
C TYR A 192 -33.38 -1.66 -36.05
N LEU A 193 -33.00 -2.05 -34.82
CA LEU A 193 -33.61 -3.19 -34.13
C LEU A 193 -34.82 -2.80 -33.26
N TYR A 194 -34.81 -1.61 -32.66
CA TYR A 194 -35.91 -1.17 -31.80
C TYR A 194 -36.99 -0.42 -32.57
N LEU A 195 -36.61 0.61 -33.34
CA LEU A 195 -37.56 1.38 -34.14
C LEU A 195 -37.95 0.70 -35.45
N ASN A 196 -37.18 -0.31 -35.90
CA ASN A 196 -37.41 -1.03 -37.15
C ASN A 196 -37.37 -0.12 -38.38
N ASN A 197 -36.48 0.88 -38.37
CA ASN A 197 -36.27 1.79 -39.49
C ASN A 197 -35.45 1.12 -40.61
N ARG A 198 -35.64 1.59 -41.85
CA ARG A 198 -34.82 1.14 -43.00
C ARG A 198 -33.36 1.54 -42.81
N PHE A 199 -32.44 0.70 -43.26
CA PHE A 199 -30.98 0.89 -43.14
C PHE A 199 -30.49 2.32 -43.45
N LYS A 200 -30.92 2.91 -44.58
CA LYS A 200 -30.55 4.28 -44.97
C LYS A 200 -30.99 5.34 -43.94
N SER A 201 -32.16 5.15 -43.32
CA SER A 201 -32.67 6.05 -42.27
C SER A 201 -31.85 5.92 -40.98
N CYS A 202 -31.53 4.68 -40.59
CA CYS A 202 -30.67 4.41 -39.44
C CYS A 202 -29.31 5.09 -39.62
N LEU A 203 -28.68 4.91 -40.79
CA LEU A 203 -27.40 5.54 -41.12
C LEU A 203 -27.48 7.06 -41.04
N LYS A 204 -28.52 7.67 -41.62
CA LYS A 204 -28.71 9.13 -41.59
C LYS A 204 -28.80 9.67 -40.16
N LYS A 205 -29.49 8.96 -39.27
CA LYS A 205 -29.68 9.38 -37.86
C LYS A 205 -28.45 9.14 -36.99
N SER A 206 -27.67 8.08 -37.25
CA SER A 206 -26.41 7.82 -36.54
C SER A 206 -25.23 8.63 -37.09
N MET A 207 -25.31 9.12 -38.33
CA MET A 207 -24.21 9.83 -39.01
C MET A 207 -23.62 11.00 -38.21
N PRO A 208 -24.40 11.86 -37.53
CA PRO A 208 -23.83 12.94 -36.72
C PRO A 208 -22.92 12.43 -35.59
N PHE A 209 -23.24 11.29 -34.98
CA PHE A 209 -22.36 10.65 -33.98
C PHE A 209 -21.09 10.08 -34.63
N PHE A 210 -21.20 9.48 -35.82
CA PHE A 210 -20.01 9.08 -36.58
C PHE A 210 -19.13 10.28 -36.95
N ALA A 211 -19.71 11.42 -37.32
CA ALA A 211 -18.96 12.63 -37.63
C ALA A 211 -18.18 13.16 -36.42
N VAL A 212 -18.79 13.16 -35.22
CA VAL A 212 -18.10 13.53 -33.97
C VAL A 212 -16.96 12.55 -33.67
N LEU A 213 -17.21 11.24 -33.82
CA LEU A 213 -16.18 10.21 -33.64
C LEU A 213 -15.00 10.41 -34.61
N SER A 214 -15.28 10.56 -35.91
CA SER A 214 -14.25 10.79 -36.93
C SER A 214 -13.45 12.06 -36.65
N SER A 215 -14.12 13.15 -36.25
CA SER A 215 -13.45 14.41 -35.91
C SER A 215 -12.51 14.25 -34.71
N PHE A 216 -12.95 13.52 -33.68
CA PHE A 216 -12.12 13.21 -32.51
C PHE A 216 -10.92 12.32 -32.85
N LEU A 217 -11.12 11.27 -33.64
CA LEU A 217 -10.03 10.39 -34.08
C LEU A 217 -9.01 11.14 -34.95
N MET A 218 -9.48 12.03 -35.83
CA MET A 218 -8.63 12.89 -36.65
C MET A 218 -7.81 13.83 -35.75
N PHE A 219 -8.43 14.47 -34.76
CA PHE A 219 -7.72 15.29 -33.78
C PHE A 219 -6.65 14.47 -33.03
N ARG A 220 -6.99 13.28 -32.55
CA ARG A 220 -6.03 12.41 -31.83
C ARG A 220 -4.85 11.99 -32.70
N TYR A 221 -5.10 11.71 -33.98
CA TYR A 221 -4.05 11.33 -34.93
C TYR A 221 -3.06 12.47 -35.19
N PHE A 222 -3.56 13.68 -35.44
CA PHE A 222 -2.70 14.82 -35.81
C PHE A 222 -2.05 15.53 -34.62
N PHE A 223 -2.63 15.48 -33.41
CA PHE A 223 -2.20 16.33 -32.29
C PHE A 223 -1.73 15.59 -31.03
N LEU A 224 -1.90 14.26 -30.92
CA LEU A 224 -1.67 13.52 -29.68
C LEU A 224 -0.81 12.25 -29.84
N ASP A 225 0.14 12.25 -30.78
CA ASP A 225 1.01 11.11 -31.11
C ASP A 225 0.22 9.81 -31.25
N GLY A 226 -0.73 9.82 -32.18
CA GLY A 226 -1.79 8.81 -32.32
C GLY A 226 -1.29 7.39 -32.57
N HIS A 227 -0.87 6.70 -31.50
CA HIS A 227 -0.58 5.28 -31.54
C HIS A 227 -1.87 4.50 -31.82
N ILE A 228 -1.92 3.89 -33.01
CA ILE A 228 -3.00 3.00 -33.40
C ILE A 228 -2.82 1.70 -32.60
N VAL A 229 -3.82 1.36 -31.78
CA VAL A 229 -3.86 0.06 -31.08
C VAL A 229 -3.79 -1.05 -32.12
N LYS A 230 -2.76 -1.89 -32.04
CA LYS A 230 -2.58 -3.01 -32.96
C LYS A 230 -3.69 -4.05 -32.75
N MET A 231 -4.27 -4.54 -33.84
CA MET A 231 -5.20 -5.68 -33.80
C MET A 231 -4.40 -6.97 -33.58
N GLY A 232 -4.84 -7.76 -32.60
CA GLY A 232 -4.28 -9.07 -32.30
C GLY A 232 -5.01 -10.15 -33.08
N LEU A 233 -4.87 -10.20 -34.41
CA LEU A 233 -5.60 -11.16 -35.25
C LEU A 233 -5.43 -12.61 -34.80
N ASN A 234 -4.26 -12.96 -34.26
CA ASN A 234 -3.96 -14.29 -33.73
C ASN A 234 -4.81 -14.66 -32.49
N LYS A 235 -5.33 -13.67 -31.76
CA LYS A 235 -6.19 -13.86 -30.58
C LYS A 235 -7.68 -13.91 -30.92
N ILE A 236 -8.09 -13.74 -32.18
CA ILE A 236 -9.51 -13.72 -32.56
C ILE A 236 -10.22 -15.05 -32.24
N PHE A 237 -9.48 -16.16 -32.29
CA PHE A 237 -9.98 -17.49 -31.92
C PHE A 237 -10.30 -17.61 -30.42
N LEU A 238 -9.79 -16.72 -29.57
CA LEU A 238 -10.13 -16.66 -28.15
C LEU A 238 -11.43 -15.90 -27.89
N ALA A 239 -11.95 -15.14 -28.87
CA ALA A 239 -13.12 -14.28 -28.69
C ALA A 239 -14.35 -15.01 -28.12
N PRO A 240 -14.75 -16.20 -28.59
CA PRO A 240 -15.89 -16.93 -28.01
C PRO A 240 -15.63 -17.38 -26.56
N LYS A 241 -14.39 -17.77 -26.23
CA LYS A 241 -13.99 -18.16 -24.86
C LYS A 241 -14.06 -16.96 -23.92
N ILE A 242 -13.50 -15.82 -24.34
CA ILE A 242 -13.56 -14.56 -23.61
C ILE A 242 -15.02 -14.11 -23.42
N PHE A 243 -15.85 -14.24 -24.47
CA PHE A 243 -17.27 -13.90 -24.41
C PHE A 243 -18.02 -14.72 -23.35
N ILE A 244 -17.84 -16.06 -23.34
CA ILE A 244 -18.43 -16.91 -22.31
C ILE A 244 -17.88 -16.58 -20.92
N TYR A 245 -16.59 -16.28 -20.82
CA TYR A 245 -16.00 -15.87 -19.56
C TYR A 245 -16.71 -14.63 -18.99
N TYR A 246 -16.96 -13.62 -19.82
CA TYR A 246 -17.72 -12.43 -19.44
C TYR A 246 -19.17 -12.73 -19.06
N ILE A 247 -19.86 -13.61 -19.79
CA ILE A 247 -21.20 -14.06 -19.38
C ILE A 247 -21.14 -14.77 -18.02
N ARG A 248 -20.15 -15.64 -17.80
CA ARG A 248 -19.96 -16.32 -16.51
C ARG A 248 -19.80 -15.29 -15.40
N LEU A 249 -18.99 -14.24 -15.60
CA LEU A 249 -18.82 -13.17 -14.62
C LEU A 249 -20.13 -12.41 -14.34
N LEU A 250 -21.01 -12.23 -15.33
CA LEU A 250 -22.30 -11.55 -15.15
C LEU A 250 -23.40 -12.42 -14.52
N ILE A 251 -23.35 -13.74 -14.67
CA ILE A 251 -24.34 -14.67 -14.08
C ILE A 251 -23.88 -15.18 -12.72
N PHE A 252 -22.60 -15.52 -12.61
CA PHE A 252 -21.95 -16.07 -11.41
C PHE A 252 -20.66 -15.27 -11.12
N PRO A 253 -20.78 -14.09 -10.50
CA PRO A 253 -19.63 -13.23 -10.22
C PRO A 253 -18.81 -13.74 -9.02
N ILE A 254 -18.23 -14.92 -9.18
CA ILE A 254 -17.34 -15.55 -8.21
C ILE A 254 -15.92 -15.56 -8.77
N LYS A 255 -14.93 -15.60 -7.86
CA LYS A 255 -13.49 -15.57 -8.21
C LYS A 255 -13.08 -14.31 -8.99
N LEU A 256 -13.65 -13.17 -8.60
CA LEU A 256 -13.24 -11.86 -9.10
C LEU A 256 -11.83 -11.54 -8.58
N HIS A 257 -10.95 -11.05 -9.44
CA HIS A 257 -9.56 -10.66 -9.15
C HIS A 257 -9.06 -9.68 -10.22
N MET A 258 -8.00 -8.94 -9.92
CA MET A 258 -7.59 -7.78 -10.73
C MET A 258 -7.09 -8.15 -12.13
N GLN A 259 -6.43 -9.31 -12.28
CA GLN A 259 -5.82 -9.71 -13.54
C GLN A 259 -6.19 -11.14 -13.90
N HIS A 260 -7.11 -11.27 -14.85
CA HIS A 260 -7.51 -12.56 -15.40
C HIS A 260 -6.60 -12.91 -16.58
N ARG A 261 -6.04 -14.13 -16.58
CA ARG A 261 -5.25 -14.68 -17.69
C ARG A 261 -5.94 -15.90 -18.27
N LEU A 262 -5.96 -15.99 -19.59
CA LEU A 262 -6.37 -17.22 -20.27
C LEU A 262 -5.14 -18.11 -20.42
N GLU A 263 -5.15 -19.28 -19.79
CA GLU A 263 -4.14 -20.30 -20.05
C GLU A 263 -4.37 -20.89 -21.46
N ASP A 264 -3.28 -20.90 -22.25
CA ASP A 264 -3.24 -21.23 -23.68
C ASP A 264 -2.70 -22.65 -23.91
N THR A 265 -3.26 -23.67 -23.25
CA THR A 265 -2.83 -25.06 -23.52
C THR A 265 -3.92 -26.09 -23.23
N SER A 266 -4.59 -26.62 -24.28
CA SER A 266 -5.08 -28.01 -24.39
C SER A 266 -6.11 -28.22 -25.53
N LEU A 267 -6.24 -29.47 -26.00
CA LEU A 267 -7.26 -29.94 -26.95
C LEU A 267 -8.72 -29.69 -26.46
N LEU A 268 -8.92 -29.59 -25.14
CA LEU A 268 -10.19 -29.23 -24.48
C LEU A 268 -10.70 -27.84 -24.91
N ILE A 269 -9.78 -26.95 -25.31
CA ILE A 269 -10.06 -25.58 -25.76
C ILE A 269 -10.89 -25.58 -27.05
N ASN A 270 -10.69 -26.55 -27.95
CA ASN A 270 -11.45 -26.62 -29.21
C ASN A 270 -12.92 -27.02 -28.98
N MET A 271 -13.19 -27.91 -28.02
CA MET A 271 -14.56 -28.32 -27.66
C MET A 271 -15.31 -27.22 -26.89
N LEU A 272 -14.63 -26.55 -25.96
CA LEU A 272 -15.18 -25.40 -25.25
C LEU A 272 -15.41 -24.21 -26.19
N PHE A 273 -14.56 -24.03 -27.20
CA PHE A 273 -14.76 -23.03 -28.26
C PHE A 273 -16.03 -23.30 -29.05
N ILE A 274 -16.26 -24.53 -29.51
CA ILE A 274 -17.48 -24.89 -30.26
C ILE A 274 -18.73 -24.69 -29.39
N LEU A 275 -18.70 -25.15 -28.14
CA LEU A 275 -19.81 -24.92 -27.21
C LEU A 275 -20.03 -23.43 -26.96
N SER A 276 -18.96 -22.65 -26.87
CA SER A 276 -19.02 -21.20 -26.70
C SER A 276 -19.63 -20.49 -27.88
N LEU A 277 -19.27 -20.93 -29.08
CA LEU A 277 -19.81 -20.44 -30.34
C LEU A 277 -21.29 -20.82 -30.49
N LEU A 278 -21.68 -22.04 -30.13
CA LEU A 278 -23.07 -22.48 -30.15
C LEU A 278 -23.94 -21.71 -29.16
N ILE A 279 -23.45 -21.43 -27.95
CA ILE A 279 -24.16 -20.58 -26.97
C ILE A 279 -24.28 -19.14 -27.48
N PHE A 280 -23.21 -18.59 -28.07
CA PHE A 280 -23.22 -17.27 -28.68
C PHE A 280 -24.27 -17.16 -29.79
N ILE A 281 -24.27 -18.11 -30.73
CA ILE A 281 -25.25 -18.21 -31.82
C ILE A 281 -26.65 -18.44 -31.26
N GLY A 282 -26.80 -19.28 -30.22
CA GLY A 282 -28.05 -19.57 -29.55
C GLY A 282 -28.66 -18.34 -28.89
N LEU A 283 -27.85 -17.52 -28.20
CA LEU A 283 -28.30 -16.25 -27.60
C LEU A 283 -28.74 -15.25 -28.67
N ILE A 284 -27.99 -15.12 -29.77
CA ILE A 284 -28.39 -14.31 -30.92
C ILE A 284 -29.70 -14.81 -31.51
N TYR A 285 -29.84 -16.11 -31.75
CA TYR A 285 -31.04 -16.73 -32.29
C TYR A 285 -32.26 -16.51 -31.39
N ILE A 286 -32.12 -16.73 -30.08
CA ILE A 286 -33.16 -16.47 -29.07
C ILE A 286 -33.55 -14.98 -29.09
N GLY A 287 -32.57 -14.08 -29.11
CA GLY A 287 -32.79 -12.64 -29.25
C GLY A 287 -33.62 -12.30 -30.49
N LEU A 288 -33.23 -12.84 -31.65
CA LEU A 288 -33.90 -12.63 -32.94
C LEU A 288 -35.36 -13.12 -32.95
N ARG A 289 -35.71 -14.16 -32.18
CA ARG A 289 -37.07 -14.69 -32.06
C ARG A 289 -38.04 -13.81 -31.26
N PHE A 290 -37.55 -12.87 -30.44
CA PHE A 290 -38.41 -11.99 -29.63
C PHE A 290 -39.00 -10.80 -30.42
N GLU A 291 -39.73 -11.04 -31.51
CA GLU A 291 -40.29 -9.97 -32.36
C GLU A 291 -41.21 -9.00 -31.62
N LYS A 292 -41.99 -9.51 -30.65
CA LYS A 292 -42.89 -8.70 -29.81
C LYS A 292 -42.16 -7.88 -28.75
N ARG A 293 -40.87 -8.13 -28.48
CA ARG A 293 -40.09 -7.48 -27.40
C ARG A 293 -38.80 -6.90 -27.93
N ARG A 294 -38.93 -5.88 -28.78
CA ARG A 294 -37.80 -5.22 -29.47
C ARG A 294 -36.73 -4.67 -28.53
N PHE A 295 -37.07 -4.29 -27.29
CA PHE A 295 -36.10 -3.85 -26.29
C PHE A 295 -35.11 -4.96 -25.88
N MET A 296 -35.52 -6.23 -25.89
CA MET A 296 -34.63 -7.36 -25.58
C MET A 296 -33.63 -7.58 -26.72
N LYS A 297 -34.08 -7.47 -27.98
CA LYS A 297 -33.20 -7.49 -29.17
C LYS A 297 -32.15 -6.39 -29.10
N PHE A 298 -32.59 -5.18 -28.76
CA PHE A 298 -31.71 -4.03 -28.59
C PHE A 298 -30.73 -4.23 -27.42
N GLY A 299 -31.18 -4.74 -26.27
CA GLY A 299 -30.30 -5.04 -25.13
C GLY A 299 -29.19 -6.04 -25.48
N LEU A 300 -29.52 -7.11 -26.22
CA LEU A 300 -28.52 -8.05 -26.70
C LEU A 300 -27.52 -7.39 -27.66
N ALA A 301 -28.00 -6.57 -28.60
CA ALA A 301 -27.13 -5.84 -29.51
C ALA A 301 -26.21 -4.84 -28.76
N TRP A 302 -26.72 -4.14 -27.75
CA TRP A 302 -25.93 -3.26 -26.88
C TRP A 302 -24.81 -4.03 -26.20
N PHE A 303 -25.11 -5.20 -25.62
CA PHE A 303 -24.11 -6.04 -24.96
C PHE A 303 -23.02 -6.48 -25.94
N LEU A 304 -23.40 -6.97 -27.12
CA LEU A 304 -22.46 -7.43 -28.14
C LEU A 304 -21.58 -6.29 -28.68
N ILE A 305 -22.18 -5.15 -29.01
CA ILE A 305 -21.47 -3.97 -29.52
C ILE A 305 -20.52 -3.41 -28.45
N GLY A 306 -20.97 -3.32 -27.19
CA GLY A 306 -20.18 -2.80 -26.08
C GLY A 306 -19.01 -3.71 -25.69
N LEU A 307 -19.17 -5.03 -25.83
CA LEU A 307 -18.14 -6.00 -25.47
C LEU A 307 -17.13 -6.24 -26.61
N PHE A 308 -17.51 -5.95 -27.87
CA PHE A 308 -16.71 -6.24 -29.05
C PHE A 308 -15.23 -5.82 -28.95
N PRO A 309 -14.87 -4.60 -28.47
CA PRO A 309 -13.46 -4.20 -28.32
C PRO A 309 -12.63 -5.08 -27.40
N PHE A 310 -13.28 -5.77 -26.47
CA PHE A 310 -12.66 -6.50 -25.36
C PHE A 310 -12.65 -8.02 -25.56
N LEU A 311 -13.08 -8.52 -26.72
CA LEU A 311 -13.08 -9.95 -27.06
C LEU A 311 -11.70 -10.45 -27.51
N GLY A 312 -10.60 -9.82 -27.09
CA GLY A 312 -9.24 -10.18 -27.51
C GLY A 312 -8.86 -9.71 -28.92
N ILE A 313 -9.71 -8.90 -29.57
CA ILE A 313 -9.47 -8.36 -30.91
C ILE A 313 -8.38 -7.28 -30.88
N MET A 314 -8.35 -6.49 -29.81
CA MET A 314 -7.38 -5.43 -29.58
C MET A 314 -6.26 -5.92 -28.64
N ILE A 315 -5.01 -5.57 -28.92
CA ILE A 315 -3.89 -5.83 -28.01
C ILE A 315 -3.97 -4.80 -26.88
N LEU A 316 -4.46 -5.26 -25.72
CA LEU A 316 -4.62 -4.47 -24.51
C LEU A 316 -3.60 -4.89 -23.44
N ASN A 317 -3.55 -4.14 -22.34
CA ASN A 317 -2.66 -4.37 -21.20
C ASN A 317 -3.07 -5.55 -20.29
N ALA A 318 -4.21 -6.18 -20.56
CA ALA A 318 -4.70 -7.38 -19.91
C ALA A 318 -5.40 -8.28 -20.94
N ASP A 319 -5.57 -9.58 -20.63
CA ASP A 319 -6.39 -10.46 -21.48
C ASP A 319 -7.88 -10.26 -21.17
N ILE A 320 -8.23 -10.19 -19.89
CA ILE A 320 -9.59 -9.99 -19.39
C ILE A 320 -9.53 -9.07 -18.16
N ALA A 321 -10.41 -8.07 -18.11
CA ALA A 321 -10.58 -7.19 -16.96
C ALA A 321 -12.08 -7.00 -16.67
N GLU A 322 -12.47 -6.95 -15.40
CA GLU A 322 -13.88 -6.96 -14.99
C GLU A 322 -14.54 -5.63 -15.33
N HIS A 323 -13.82 -4.52 -15.15
CA HIS A 323 -14.31 -3.19 -15.45
C HIS A 323 -14.68 -2.97 -16.93
N TRP A 324 -14.18 -3.79 -17.87
CA TRP A 324 -14.57 -3.73 -19.28
C TRP A 324 -16.03 -4.13 -19.52
N LEU A 325 -16.64 -4.84 -18.57
CA LEU A 325 -18.08 -5.15 -18.59
C LEU A 325 -18.96 -3.93 -18.34
N TYR A 326 -18.43 -2.84 -17.75
CA TYR A 326 -19.24 -1.80 -17.13
C TYR A 326 -20.27 -1.17 -18.09
N LEU A 327 -19.89 -0.78 -19.31
CA LEU A 327 -20.86 -0.24 -20.28
C LEU A 327 -21.73 -1.33 -20.92
N ALA A 328 -21.13 -2.49 -21.23
CA ALA A 328 -21.79 -3.57 -21.96
C ALA A 328 -22.89 -4.25 -21.12
N SER A 329 -22.67 -4.37 -19.80
CA SER A 329 -23.55 -5.07 -18.86
C SER A 329 -24.96 -4.50 -18.81
N PHE A 330 -25.15 -3.20 -19.09
CA PHE A 330 -26.49 -2.61 -19.23
C PHE A 330 -27.35 -3.36 -20.25
N GLY A 331 -26.80 -3.65 -21.44
CA GLY A 331 -27.50 -4.41 -22.47
C GLY A 331 -27.88 -5.83 -22.02
N PHE A 332 -26.97 -6.49 -21.31
CA PHE A 332 -27.19 -7.81 -20.73
C PHE A 332 -28.31 -7.79 -19.68
N PHE A 333 -28.27 -6.84 -18.73
CA PHE A 333 -29.28 -6.73 -17.69
C PHE A 333 -30.64 -6.26 -18.25
N LEU A 334 -30.68 -5.50 -19.35
CA LEU A 334 -31.92 -5.16 -20.04
C LEU A 334 -32.58 -6.41 -20.64
N PHE A 335 -31.79 -7.28 -21.27
CA PHE A 335 -32.26 -8.57 -21.78
C PHE A 335 -32.75 -9.47 -20.64
N LEU A 336 -31.95 -9.61 -19.57
CA LEU A 336 -32.27 -10.44 -18.41
C LEU A 336 -33.52 -9.95 -17.67
N ALA A 337 -33.68 -8.64 -17.49
CA ALA A 337 -34.89 -8.05 -16.90
C ALA A 337 -36.15 -8.37 -17.72
N GLY A 338 -36.03 -8.43 -19.06
CA GLY A 338 -37.09 -8.87 -19.96
C GLY A 338 -37.47 -10.34 -19.79
N LEU A 339 -36.50 -11.21 -19.46
CA LEU A 339 -36.74 -12.62 -19.09
C LEU A 339 -37.43 -12.73 -17.72
N PHE A 340 -36.90 -12.04 -16.70
CA PHE A 340 -37.50 -12.00 -15.36
C PHE A 340 -38.96 -11.52 -15.37
N ALA A 341 -39.31 -10.61 -16.29
CA ALA A 341 -40.67 -10.12 -16.44
C ALA A 341 -41.68 -11.21 -16.81
N GLN A 342 -41.24 -12.34 -17.37
CA GLN A 342 -42.09 -13.48 -17.76
C GLN A 342 -42.44 -14.39 -16.58
N ILE A 343 -41.72 -14.29 -15.46
CA ILE A 343 -41.98 -15.07 -14.25
C ILE A 343 -43.22 -14.52 -13.54
N LYS A 344 -44.01 -15.41 -12.91
CA LYS A 344 -45.19 -15.03 -12.10
C LYS A 344 -44.82 -13.95 -11.06
N PRO A 345 -45.68 -12.94 -10.81
CA PRO A 345 -45.31 -11.75 -10.03
C PRO A 345 -44.74 -12.03 -8.63
N LEU A 346 -45.29 -13.01 -7.90
CA LEU A 346 -44.80 -13.39 -6.57
C LEU A 346 -43.39 -13.99 -6.65
N ASN A 347 -43.22 -15.01 -7.49
CA ASN A 347 -41.93 -15.68 -7.70
C ASN A 347 -40.87 -14.71 -8.22
N ARG A 348 -41.25 -13.74 -9.06
CA ARG A 348 -40.36 -12.69 -9.56
C ARG A 348 -39.85 -11.78 -8.44
N LYS A 349 -40.71 -11.35 -7.52
CA LYS A 349 -40.29 -10.52 -6.37
C LYS A 349 -39.34 -11.29 -5.46
N ILE A 350 -39.64 -12.56 -5.17
CA ILE A 350 -38.80 -13.43 -4.35
C ILE A 350 -37.43 -13.61 -5.02
N ALA A 351 -37.42 -14.02 -6.30
CA ALA A 351 -36.19 -14.24 -7.06
C ALA A 351 -35.33 -12.96 -7.15
N LEU A 352 -35.95 -11.80 -7.39
CA LEU A 352 -35.24 -10.53 -7.43
C LEU A 352 -34.66 -10.15 -6.06
N SER A 353 -35.38 -10.42 -4.97
CA SER A 353 -34.91 -10.12 -3.61
C SER A 353 -33.72 -11.02 -3.24
N ILE A 354 -33.78 -12.31 -3.58
CA ILE A 354 -32.67 -13.26 -3.39
C ILE A 354 -31.47 -12.82 -4.23
N ALA A 355 -31.67 -12.50 -5.51
CA ALA A 355 -30.60 -12.03 -6.38
C ALA A 355 -29.98 -10.71 -5.87
N ALA A 356 -30.80 -9.77 -5.43
CA ALA A 356 -30.33 -8.50 -4.89
C ALA A 356 -29.56 -8.67 -3.58
N LEU A 357 -30.01 -9.55 -2.69
CA LEU A 357 -29.29 -9.88 -1.47
C LEU A 357 -27.95 -10.55 -1.77
N PHE A 358 -27.96 -11.55 -2.66
CA PHE A 358 -26.75 -12.28 -3.06
C PHE A 358 -25.72 -11.35 -3.70
N LEU A 359 -26.10 -10.58 -4.72
CA LEU A 359 -25.22 -9.63 -5.41
C LEU A 359 -24.77 -8.50 -4.48
N GLY A 360 -25.67 -7.99 -3.63
CA GLY A 360 -25.35 -6.95 -2.65
C GLY A 360 -24.30 -7.41 -1.63
N ILE A 361 -24.43 -8.64 -1.10
CA ILE A 361 -23.43 -9.23 -0.19
C ILE A 361 -22.11 -9.42 -0.90
N LEU A 362 -22.10 -9.96 -2.13
CA LEU A 362 -20.86 -10.15 -2.89
C LEU A 362 -20.17 -8.83 -3.20
N THR A 363 -20.92 -7.77 -3.53
CA THR A 363 -20.36 -6.43 -3.77
C THR A 363 -19.79 -5.85 -2.49
N PHE A 364 -20.50 -5.96 -1.38
CA PHE A 364 -20.02 -5.50 -0.07
C PHE A 364 -18.72 -6.18 0.33
N GLN A 365 -18.64 -7.51 0.17
CA GLN A 365 -17.42 -8.30 0.43
C GLN A 365 -16.30 -8.00 -0.56
N ARG A 366 -16.63 -7.81 -1.84
CA ARG A 366 -15.62 -7.51 -2.87
C ARG A 366 -14.97 -6.16 -2.63
N ASN A 367 -15.73 -5.18 -2.16
CA ASN A 367 -15.21 -3.85 -1.79
C ASN A 367 -14.15 -3.91 -0.69
N THR A 368 -14.21 -4.87 0.25
CA THR A 368 -13.18 -5.00 1.28
C THR A 368 -11.86 -5.53 0.75
N VAL A 369 -11.84 -6.18 -0.42
CA VAL A 369 -10.57 -6.56 -1.07
C VAL A 369 -9.80 -5.32 -1.52
N TRP A 370 -10.51 -4.27 -1.91
CA TRP A 370 -9.94 -2.98 -2.33
C TRP A 370 -9.54 -2.06 -1.17
N ARG A 371 -9.51 -2.57 0.07
CA ARG A 371 -9.24 -1.75 1.26
C ARG A 371 -7.84 -1.13 1.25
N ASP A 372 -6.85 -1.91 0.84
CA ASP A 372 -5.44 -1.52 0.80
C ASP A 372 -4.72 -2.32 -0.29
N ASP A 373 -3.52 -1.85 -0.66
CA ASP A 373 -2.71 -2.45 -1.72
C ASP A 373 -2.28 -3.89 -1.39
N ILE A 374 -1.98 -4.20 -0.13
CA ILE A 374 -1.67 -5.56 0.35
C ILE A 374 -2.84 -6.52 0.04
N SER A 375 -4.06 -6.14 0.42
CA SER A 375 -5.26 -6.97 0.31
C SER A 375 -5.56 -7.36 -1.14
N ILE A 376 -5.41 -6.42 -2.07
CA ILE A 376 -5.65 -6.66 -3.50
C ILE A 376 -4.62 -7.63 -4.08
N TYR A 377 -3.33 -7.45 -3.76
CA TYR A 377 -2.28 -8.34 -4.27
C TYR A 377 -2.40 -9.73 -3.67
N GLN A 378 -2.67 -9.85 -2.35
CA GLN A 378 -2.91 -11.15 -1.71
C GLN A 378 -4.11 -11.87 -2.34
N ASP A 379 -5.20 -11.17 -2.62
CA ASP A 379 -6.37 -11.77 -3.27
C ASP A 379 -6.06 -12.27 -4.67
N THR A 380 -5.33 -11.48 -5.46
CA THR A 380 -4.95 -11.84 -6.84
C THR A 380 -3.96 -13.01 -6.88
N LEU A 381 -3.02 -13.08 -5.92
CA LEU A 381 -2.04 -14.16 -5.80
C LEU A 381 -2.68 -15.52 -5.48
N LYS A 382 -3.89 -15.58 -4.90
CA LYS A 382 -4.64 -16.86 -4.75
C LYS A 382 -4.89 -17.55 -6.08
N TYR A 383 -4.98 -16.78 -7.16
CA TYR A 383 -5.23 -17.27 -8.52
C TYR A 383 -3.96 -17.33 -9.37
N ARG A 384 -2.94 -16.57 -9.00
CA ARG A 384 -1.67 -16.47 -9.72
C ARG A 384 -0.47 -16.53 -8.76
N PRO A 385 -0.26 -17.66 -8.06
CA PRO A 385 0.75 -17.75 -7.00
C PRO A 385 2.18 -17.55 -7.49
N ASP A 386 2.43 -17.82 -8.77
CA ASP A 386 3.76 -17.86 -9.38
C ASP A 386 4.06 -16.60 -10.22
N ASP A 387 3.26 -15.53 -10.14
CA ASP A 387 3.49 -14.31 -10.93
C ASP A 387 4.55 -13.41 -10.24
N PRO A 388 5.77 -13.28 -10.78
CA PRO A 388 6.87 -12.54 -10.15
C PRO A 388 6.53 -11.06 -9.97
N LYS A 389 5.77 -10.47 -10.90
CA LYS A 389 5.39 -9.06 -10.86
C LYS A 389 4.39 -8.79 -9.75
N LEU A 390 3.43 -9.68 -9.53
CA LEU A 390 2.50 -9.57 -8.40
C LEU A 390 3.21 -9.74 -7.06
N ARG A 391 4.15 -10.70 -6.96
CA ARG A 391 5.01 -10.89 -5.77
C ARG A 391 5.84 -9.64 -5.45
N TYR A 392 6.52 -9.09 -6.46
CA TYR A 392 7.25 -7.83 -6.34
C TYR A 392 6.37 -6.67 -5.88
N ASN A 393 5.18 -6.52 -6.47
CA ASN A 393 4.25 -5.45 -6.09
C ASN A 393 3.71 -5.62 -4.66
N LEU A 394 3.46 -6.85 -4.21
CA LEU A 394 3.12 -7.15 -2.81
C LEU A 394 4.29 -6.82 -1.89
N GLY A 395 5.53 -7.15 -2.27
CA GLY A 395 6.74 -6.75 -1.54
C GLY A 395 6.86 -5.23 -1.40
N ASN A 396 6.55 -4.47 -2.46
CA ASN A 396 6.51 -3.01 -2.42
C ASN A 396 5.42 -2.48 -1.48
N ALA A 397 4.27 -3.16 -1.43
CA ALA A 397 3.20 -2.81 -0.50
C ALA A 397 3.67 -3.03 0.95
N TYR A 398 4.21 -4.21 1.28
CA TYR A 398 4.76 -4.48 2.61
C TYR A 398 5.86 -3.47 3.02
N LEU A 399 6.77 -3.14 2.08
CA LEU A 399 7.81 -2.15 2.33
C LEU A 399 7.24 -0.75 2.67
N ARG A 400 6.18 -0.31 1.98
CA ARG A 400 5.49 0.97 2.29
C ARG A 400 4.87 0.95 3.69
N HIS A 401 4.36 -0.19 4.12
CA HIS A 401 3.80 -0.39 5.47
C HIS A 401 4.86 -0.70 6.55
N GLY A 402 6.15 -0.67 6.21
CA GLY A 402 7.25 -0.93 7.15
C GLY A 402 7.44 -2.41 7.52
N LEU A 403 6.74 -3.32 6.84
CA LEU A 403 6.78 -4.77 7.07
C LEU A 403 7.97 -5.39 6.32
N LEU A 404 9.18 -5.14 6.85
CA LEU A 404 10.44 -5.47 6.18
C LEU A 404 10.63 -6.98 5.94
N ASN A 405 10.22 -7.82 6.90
CA ASN A 405 10.40 -9.28 6.78
C ASN A 405 9.50 -9.87 5.69
N GLU A 406 8.26 -9.41 5.63
CA GLU A 406 7.26 -9.78 4.64
C GLU A 406 7.67 -9.28 3.25
N ALA A 407 8.19 -8.05 3.16
CA ALA A 407 8.74 -7.50 1.92
C ALA A 407 9.91 -8.35 1.41
N ALA A 408 10.89 -8.66 2.26
CA ALA A 408 12.04 -9.50 1.90
C ALA A 408 11.61 -10.89 1.41
N LYS A 409 10.60 -11.48 2.05
CA LYS A 409 10.04 -12.78 1.66
C LYS A 409 9.42 -12.72 0.26
N GLU A 410 8.56 -11.74 -0.02
CA GLU A 410 7.91 -11.65 -1.33
C GLU A 410 8.89 -11.29 -2.45
N TYR A 411 9.90 -10.45 -2.20
CA TYR A 411 10.96 -10.21 -3.18
C TYR A 411 11.78 -11.46 -3.45
N SER A 412 12.10 -12.26 -2.42
CA SER A 412 12.80 -13.54 -2.59
C SER A 412 11.99 -14.50 -3.46
N ILE A 413 10.68 -14.62 -3.22
CA ILE A 413 9.79 -15.46 -4.04
C ILE A 413 9.71 -14.93 -5.49
N ALA A 414 9.66 -13.61 -5.68
CA ALA A 414 9.68 -13.03 -7.02
C ALA A 414 10.97 -13.40 -7.78
N ILE A 415 12.12 -13.37 -7.10
CA ILE A 415 13.43 -13.75 -7.67
C ILE A 415 13.52 -15.26 -7.93
N GLU A 416 12.89 -16.09 -7.10
CA GLU A 416 12.83 -17.55 -7.32
C GLU A 416 12.10 -17.90 -8.62
N HIS A 417 10.98 -17.21 -8.90
CA HIS A 417 10.22 -17.41 -10.13
C HIS A 417 10.79 -16.69 -11.36
N ASP A 418 11.51 -15.58 -11.15
CA ASP A 418 12.20 -14.82 -12.20
C ASP A 418 13.56 -14.32 -11.70
N PRO A 419 14.63 -15.12 -11.86
CA PRO A 419 15.98 -14.78 -11.40
C PRO A 419 16.56 -13.51 -12.03
N ASP A 420 16.05 -13.11 -13.20
CA ASP A 420 16.52 -11.94 -13.94
C ASP A 420 15.75 -10.66 -13.56
N TYR A 421 14.86 -10.73 -12.57
CA TYR A 421 14.04 -9.59 -12.17
C TYR A 421 14.83 -8.54 -11.35
N ALA A 422 15.61 -7.71 -12.06
CA ALA A 422 16.51 -6.71 -11.48
C ALA A 422 15.85 -5.77 -10.46
N TYR A 423 14.58 -5.39 -10.67
CA TYR A 423 13.82 -4.54 -9.74
C TYR A 423 13.60 -5.23 -8.38
N ALA A 424 13.28 -6.53 -8.38
CA ALA A 424 13.10 -7.29 -7.14
C ALA A 424 14.42 -7.43 -6.38
N LEU A 425 15.54 -7.65 -7.08
CA LEU A 425 16.88 -7.67 -6.48
C LEU A 425 17.24 -6.33 -5.85
N ASN A 426 17.02 -5.22 -6.55
CA ASN A 426 17.25 -3.88 -6.00
C ASN A 426 16.43 -3.65 -4.72
N ASN A 427 15.14 -3.97 -4.72
CA ASN A 427 14.29 -3.70 -3.57
C ASN A 427 14.56 -4.66 -2.40
N LEU A 428 14.96 -5.90 -2.68
CA LEU A 428 15.48 -6.80 -1.64
C LEU A 428 16.76 -6.24 -1.00
N GLY A 429 17.69 -5.70 -1.81
CA GLY A 429 18.87 -5.00 -1.31
C GLY A 429 18.51 -3.84 -0.38
N LEU A 430 17.51 -3.05 -0.74
CA LEU A 430 17.01 -1.94 0.08
C LEU A 430 16.36 -2.38 1.38
N VAL A 431 15.63 -3.49 1.38
CA VAL A 431 15.08 -4.08 2.61
C VAL A 431 16.19 -4.60 3.51
N LEU A 432 17.16 -5.34 2.96
CA LEU A 432 18.30 -5.87 3.70
C LEU A 432 19.15 -4.77 4.31
N GLU A 433 19.34 -3.67 3.60
CA GLU A 433 20.02 -2.49 4.13
C GLU A 433 19.28 -1.90 5.33
N LYS A 434 17.96 -1.73 5.24
CA LYS A 434 17.11 -1.27 6.37
C LYS A 434 17.14 -2.23 7.56
N GLN A 435 17.44 -3.51 7.34
CA GLN A 435 17.63 -4.52 8.39
C GLN A 435 19.07 -4.57 8.93
N GLY A 436 19.99 -3.72 8.43
CA GLY A 436 21.40 -3.71 8.83
C GLY A 436 22.26 -4.79 8.17
N ASN A 437 21.73 -5.54 7.19
CA ASN A 437 22.50 -6.55 6.45
C ASN A 437 23.19 -5.92 5.22
N ILE A 438 24.18 -5.08 5.50
CA ILE A 438 24.91 -4.27 4.51
C ILE A 438 25.62 -5.14 3.45
N LYS A 439 26.21 -6.26 3.87
CA LYS A 439 26.94 -7.16 2.96
C LYS A 439 26.03 -7.77 1.91
N SER A 440 24.87 -8.32 2.32
CA SER A 440 23.91 -8.89 1.39
C SER A 440 23.27 -7.80 0.53
N ALA A 441 22.95 -6.63 1.10
CA ALA A 441 22.43 -5.50 0.35
C ALA A 441 23.35 -5.09 -0.81
N ASN A 442 24.66 -4.96 -0.54
CA ASN A 442 25.68 -4.65 -1.54
C ASN A 442 25.69 -5.67 -2.69
N GLN A 443 25.63 -6.96 -2.36
CA GLN A 443 25.60 -8.02 -3.36
C GLN A 443 24.34 -7.96 -4.24
N HIS A 444 23.17 -7.74 -3.64
CA HIS A 444 21.91 -7.65 -4.38
C HIS A 444 21.87 -6.41 -5.29
N TYR A 445 22.40 -5.26 -4.84
CA TYR A 445 22.52 -4.09 -5.71
C TYR A 445 23.47 -4.35 -6.89
N LYS A 446 24.62 -4.99 -6.66
CA LYS A 446 25.54 -5.38 -7.74
C LYS A 446 24.88 -6.33 -8.74
N ASN A 447 24.18 -7.35 -8.25
CA ASN A 447 23.45 -8.29 -9.11
C ASN A 447 22.38 -7.59 -9.95
N ALA A 448 21.62 -6.66 -9.34
CA ALA A 448 20.61 -5.87 -10.07
C ALA A 448 21.25 -5.02 -11.18
N ILE A 449 22.41 -4.39 -10.94
CA ILE A 449 23.15 -3.61 -11.94
C ILE A 449 23.72 -4.50 -13.06
N THR A 450 24.16 -5.72 -12.73
CA THR A 450 24.65 -6.68 -13.74
C THR A 450 23.53 -7.11 -14.69
N LEU A 451 22.31 -7.31 -14.17
CA LEU A 451 21.16 -7.72 -14.98
C LEU A 451 20.56 -6.55 -15.78
N ASP A 452 20.42 -5.38 -15.16
CA ASP A 452 19.96 -4.16 -15.81
C ASP A 452 20.92 -2.99 -15.54
N PRO A 453 21.92 -2.78 -16.43
CA PRO A 453 22.84 -1.66 -16.32
C PRO A 453 22.17 -0.30 -16.46
N ALA A 454 20.92 -0.20 -16.92
CA ALA A 454 20.15 1.05 -17.01
C ALA A 454 19.36 1.36 -15.72
N LEU A 455 19.34 0.45 -14.74
CA LEU A 455 18.61 0.64 -13.48
C LEU A 455 19.32 1.64 -12.55
N ASP A 456 19.09 2.93 -12.77
CA ASP A 456 19.70 4.03 -12.00
C ASP A 456 19.42 3.95 -10.49
N ALA A 457 18.26 3.41 -10.10
CA ALA A 457 17.91 3.22 -8.69
C ALA A 457 18.93 2.33 -7.97
N ALA A 458 19.35 1.22 -8.59
CA ALA A 458 20.31 0.30 -8.02
C ALA A 458 21.71 0.92 -7.90
N LYS A 459 22.14 1.68 -8.91
CA LYS A 459 23.41 2.42 -8.86
C LYS A 459 23.44 3.44 -7.74
N LYS A 460 22.37 4.24 -7.60
CA LYS A 460 22.24 5.24 -6.53
C LYS A 460 22.27 4.59 -5.15
N ASN A 461 21.55 3.49 -4.98
CA ASN A 461 21.53 2.74 -3.72
C ASN A 461 22.90 2.17 -3.38
N LEU A 462 23.59 1.55 -4.35
CA LEU A 462 24.94 1.01 -4.13
C LEU A 462 25.95 2.10 -3.78
N LEU A 463 25.95 3.22 -4.52
CA LEU A 463 26.84 4.35 -4.25
C LEU A 463 26.61 4.91 -2.84
N ARG A 464 25.34 5.15 -2.46
CA ARG A 464 24.99 5.62 -1.12
C ARG A 464 25.50 4.66 -0.04
N LEU A 465 25.30 3.35 -0.23
CA LEU A 465 25.78 2.33 0.70
C LEU A 465 27.30 2.36 0.84
N GLN A 466 28.02 2.47 -0.28
CA GLN A 466 29.48 2.55 -0.30
C GLN A 466 30.02 3.80 0.37
N PHE A 467 29.40 4.97 0.14
CA PHE A 467 29.79 6.21 0.79
C PHE A 467 29.66 6.10 2.31
N ILE A 468 28.54 5.57 2.80
CA ILE A 468 28.31 5.34 4.23
C ILE A 468 29.39 4.41 4.79
N SER A 469 29.64 3.27 4.16
CA SER A 469 30.69 2.34 4.63
C SER A 469 32.10 2.95 4.57
N SER A 470 32.42 3.77 3.56
CA SER A 470 33.74 4.41 3.46
C SER A 470 33.95 5.55 4.45
N ALA A 471 32.89 6.27 4.84
CA ALA A 471 32.98 7.33 5.83
C ALA A 471 33.38 6.77 7.20
N PHE A 472 32.85 5.61 7.58
CA PHE A 472 33.23 4.96 8.83
C PHE A 472 34.65 4.35 8.81
N ALA A 473 35.16 3.93 7.65
CA ALA A 473 36.45 3.25 7.55
C ALA A 473 37.68 4.17 7.69
N GLN A 474 37.51 5.50 7.65
CA GLN A 474 38.62 6.47 7.76
C GLN A 474 38.81 7.06 9.16
N GLU A 475 37.86 6.86 10.08
CA GLU A 475 37.92 7.44 11.41
C GLU A 475 38.61 6.50 12.41
N THR A 476 39.53 7.05 13.21
CA THR A 476 40.20 6.31 14.30
C THR A 476 39.37 6.28 15.59
N TYR A 477 38.14 6.79 15.54
CA TYR A 477 37.17 6.86 16.63
C TYR A 477 35.75 6.71 16.05
N PHE A 478 34.74 6.50 16.91
CA PHE A 478 33.34 6.48 16.49
C PHE A 478 32.62 7.71 17.04
N ASP A 479 31.95 8.48 16.18
CA ASP A 479 31.27 9.70 16.59
C ASP A 479 30.03 9.41 17.46
N HIS A 480 30.06 9.90 18.69
CA HIS A 480 28.98 9.79 19.67
C HIS A 480 28.09 11.04 19.76
N GLY A 481 28.26 12.05 18.90
CA GLY A 481 27.53 13.32 18.98
C GLY A 481 26.01 13.18 18.89
N VAL A 482 25.49 12.20 18.13
CA VAL A 482 24.04 11.92 18.10
C VAL A 482 23.56 11.36 19.44
N TYR A 483 24.39 10.56 20.13
CA TYR A 483 24.05 10.07 21.47
C TYR A 483 24.14 11.18 22.52
N GLU A 484 25.09 12.10 22.37
CA GLU A 484 25.18 13.31 23.19
C GLU A 484 23.88 14.14 23.12
N GLU A 485 23.28 14.28 21.93
CA GLU A 485 21.97 14.94 21.78
C GLU A 485 20.87 14.23 22.59
N VAL A 486 20.85 12.89 22.57
CA VAL A 486 19.91 12.09 23.37
C VAL A 486 20.11 12.36 24.85
N LEU A 487 21.36 12.31 25.34
CA LEU A 487 21.67 12.55 26.75
C LEU A 487 21.26 13.96 27.17
N ASN A 488 21.67 14.99 26.43
CA ASN A 488 21.37 16.39 26.72
C ASN A 488 19.86 16.70 26.75
N LYS A 489 19.08 16.04 25.88
CA LYS A 489 17.65 16.33 25.75
C LYS A 489 16.79 15.56 26.74
N PHE A 490 17.16 14.32 27.07
CA PHE A 490 16.28 13.40 27.80
C PHE A 490 16.82 12.95 29.15
N VAL A 491 18.07 13.28 29.49
CA VAL A 491 18.72 12.89 30.75
C VAL A 491 19.02 14.13 31.59
N ASP A 492 18.60 14.11 32.85
CA ASP A 492 18.85 15.17 33.83
C ASP A 492 19.31 14.53 35.15
N ASN A 493 20.55 14.80 35.56
CA ASN A 493 21.16 14.26 36.78
C ASN A 493 20.99 12.72 36.91
N GLY A 494 21.31 11.98 35.86
CA GLY A 494 21.23 10.51 35.82
C GLY A 494 19.82 9.92 35.73
N LYS A 495 18.77 10.77 35.69
CA LYS A 495 17.37 10.36 35.50
C LYS A 495 16.91 10.62 34.08
N VAL A 496 16.06 9.74 33.56
CA VAL A 496 15.64 9.77 32.15
C VAL A 496 14.15 10.10 32.03
N ASP A 497 13.80 11.01 31.13
CA ASP A 497 12.42 11.27 30.71
C ASP A 497 12.01 10.27 29.62
N TYR A 498 11.63 9.06 30.04
CA TYR A 498 11.24 7.97 29.13
C TYR A 498 9.97 8.28 28.33
N ALA A 499 9.05 9.08 28.88
CA ALA A 499 7.85 9.48 28.19
C ALA A 499 8.17 10.41 27.00
N ALA A 500 9.02 11.43 27.23
CA ALA A 500 9.46 12.33 26.16
C ALA A 500 10.32 11.61 25.11
N LEU A 501 11.20 10.71 25.53
CA LEU A 501 12.04 9.91 24.64
C LEU A 501 11.21 8.96 23.77
N LYS A 502 10.17 8.32 24.33
CA LYS A 502 9.24 7.48 23.55
C LYS A 502 8.47 8.26 22.49
N ASN A 503 8.11 9.51 22.79
CA ASN A 503 7.42 10.38 21.85
C ASN A 503 8.37 10.94 20.77
N ASN A 504 9.68 10.96 21.01
CA ASN A 504 10.69 11.48 20.08
C ASN A 504 11.90 10.52 19.98
N PRO A 505 11.73 9.28 19.49
CA PRO A 505 12.78 8.27 19.52
C PRO A 505 13.86 8.48 18.45
N HIS A 506 13.61 9.35 17.46
CA HIS A 506 14.44 9.51 16.27
C HIS A 506 15.94 9.69 16.55
N PRO A 507 16.40 10.53 17.50
CA PRO A 507 17.84 10.67 17.77
C PRO A 507 18.47 9.38 18.30
N LEU A 508 17.77 8.66 19.19
CA LEU A 508 18.24 7.37 19.72
C LEU A 508 18.28 6.29 18.64
N ASP A 509 17.24 6.19 17.81
CA ASP A 509 17.19 5.24 16.70
C ASP A 509 18.28 5.53 15.66
N SER A 510 18.59 6.81 15.42
CA SER A 510 19.64 7.24 14.50
C SER A 510 21.02 6.82 15.01
N TYR A 511 21.31 7.05 16.29
CA TYR A 511 22.57 6.63 16.91
C TYR A 511 22.75 5.11 16.87
N LEU A 512 21.72 4.34 17.22
CA LEU A 512 21.77 2.89 17.15
C LEU A 512 21.93 2.38 15.71
N THR A 513 21.30 3.04 14.75
CA THR A 513 21.49 2.75 13.32
C THR A 513 22.94 2.97 12.89
N MET A 514 23.60 4.05 13.35
CA MET A 514 25.03 4.27 13.10
C MET A 514 25.88 3.13 13.68
N ALA A 515 25.59 2.71 14.92
CA ALA A 515 26.29 1.58 15.55
C ALA A 515 26.07 0.25 14.82
N THR A 516 24.91 0.07 14.17
CA THR A 516 24.62 -1.08 13.29
C THR A 516 25.37 -0.98 11.96
N MET A 517 25.53 0.22 11.39
CA MET A 517 26.18 0.46 10.11
C MET A 517 27.70 0.32 10.14
N LEU A 518 28.31 0.51 11.31
CA LEU A 518 29.74 0.22 11.52
C LEU A 518 30.02 -1.25 11.16
N ASP A 519 31.08 -1.55 10.44
CA ASP A 519 31.44 -2.95 10.19
C ASP A 519 32.37 -3.49 11.30
N SER A 520 32.36 -4.81 11.48
CA SER A 520 33.17 -5.48 12.51
C SER A 520 34.68 -5.26 12.32
N GLU A 521 35.18 -5.09 11.10
CA GLU A 521 36.61 -4.93 10.84
C GLU A 521 37.07 -3.55 11.28
N THR A 522 36.32 -2.51 10.92
CA THR A 522 36.52 -1.14 11.39
C THR A 522 36.46 -1.07 12.92
N LEU A 523 35.44 -1.64 13.56
CA LEU A 523 35.33 -1.66 15.03
C LEU A 523 36.54 -2.34 15.68
N ASN A 524 37.01 -3.47 15.14
CA ASN A 524 38.16 -4.19 15.69
C ASN A 524 39.48 -3.39 15.54
N SER A 525 39.59 -2.59 14.47
CA SER A 525 40.74 -1.73 14.20
C SER A 525 40.86 -0.54 15.15
N LEU A 526 39.77 -0.15 15.83
CA LEU A 526 39.78 0.97 16.77
C LEU A 526 40.74 0.72 17.96
N PRO A 527 41.35 1.79 18.50
CA PRO A 527 42.12 1.72 19.74
C PRO A 527 41.35 1.09 20.89
N ARG A 528 42.05 0.51 21.88
CA ARG A 528 41.43 -0.15 23.03
C ARG A 528 40.39 0.73 23.72
N ASN A 529 40.73 1.98 24.03
CA ASN A 529 39.83 2.88 24.76
C ASN A 529 38.61 3.28 23.91
N GLU A 530 38.78 3.48 22.60
CA GLU A 530 37.66 3.73 21.68
C GLU A 530 36.67 2.56 21.65
N LYS A 531 37.16 1.31 21.67
CA LYS A 531 36.29 0.13 21.74
C LYS A 531 35.50 0.07 23.04
N ILE A 532 36.14 0.36 24.17
CA ILE A 532 35.45 0.39 25.47
C ILE A 532 34.39 1.50 25.49
N ALA A 533 34.74 2.72 25.06
CA ALA A 533 33.82 3.84 24.96
C ALA A 533 32.61 3.51 24.07
N PHE A 534 32.85 2.93 22.88
CA PHE A 534 31.82 2.47 21.96
C PHE A 534 30.84 1.51 22.64
N TYR A 535 31.34 0.44 23.26
CA TYR A 535 30.49 -0.58 23.87
C TYR A 535 29.74 -0.07 25.12
N LEU A 536 30.35 0.83 25.92
CA LEU A 536 29.67 1.48 27.04
C LEU A 536 28.49 2.34 26.56
N ASN A 537 28.72 3.20 25.58
CA ASN A 537 27.69 4.08 25.04
C ASN A 537 26.58 3.28 24.34
N VAL A 538 26.94 2.27 23.54
CA VAL A 538 25.96 1.41 22.86
C VAL A 538 25.15 0.60 23.88
N TYR A 539 25.76 0.03 24.92
CA TYR A 539 25.01 -0.69 25.96
C TYR A 539 23.98 0.22 26.64
N ASN A 540 24.39 1.44 27.02
CA ASN A 540 23.51 2.39 27.66
C ASN A 540 22.38 2.83 26.72
N ALA A 541 22.68 3.12 25.45
CA ALA A 541 21.68 3.46 24.44
C ALA A 541 20.69 2.31 24.17
N LEU A 542 21.17 1.07 24.07
CA LEU A 542 20.32 -0.12 23.92
C LEU A 542 19.43 -0.32 25.13
N THR A 543 19.93 -0.06 26.34
CA THR A 543 19.13 -0.12 27.56
C THR A 543 18.01 0.92 27.52
N LEU A 544 18.29 2.15 27.09
CA LEU A 544 17.25 3.17 26.87
C LEU A 544 16.21 2.69 25.84
N LYS A 545 16.65 2.13 24.72
CA LYS A 545 15.78 1.62 23.64
C LYS A 545 14.84 0.55 24.14
N VAL A 546 15.34 -0.42 24.91
CA VAL A 546 14.51 -1.49 25.47
C VAL A 546 13.47 -0.93 26.43
N ILE A 547 13.84 0.01 27.31
CA ILE A 547 12.84 0.62 28.19
C ILE A 547 11.76 1.32 27.36
N VAL A 548 12.14 2.12 26.37
CA VAL A 548 11.19 2.87 25.52
C VAL A 548 10.23 1.95 24.76
N ASP A 549 10.73 0.85 24.22
CA ASP A 549 9.93 -0.13 23.46
C ASP A 549 8.86 -0.79 24.32
N TYR A 550 9.16 -1.03 25.60
CA TYR A 550 8.24 -1.66 26.54
C TYR A 550 7.51 -0.65 27.46
N TYR A 551 7.83 0.63 27.39
CA TYR A 551 7.28 1.66 28.29
C TYR A 551 5.75 1.78 28.15
N PRO A 552 4.98 1.94 29.25
CA PRO A 552 5.43 2.13 30.63
C PRO A 552 5.78 0.81 31.34
N VAL A 553 6.91 0.79 32.04
CA VAL A 553 7.36 -0.30 32.93
C VAL A 553 7.80 0.27 34.28
N LYS A 554 7.67 -0.53 35.35
CA LYS A 554 8.10 -0.10 36.70
C LYS A 554 9.56 -0.44 36.98
N SER A 555 10.04 -1.51 36.37
CA SER A 555 11.41 -1.98 36.47
C SER A 555 11.86 -2.59 35.14
N ILE A 556 13.14 -2.48 34.81
CA ILE A 556 13.75 -3.22 33.70
C ILE A 556 13.55 -4.74 33.83
N LYS A 557 13.41 -5.25 35.06
CA LYS A 557 13.16 -6.67 35.35
C LYS A 557 11.79 -7.16 34.89
N ASP A 558 10.86 -6.25 34.63
CA ASP A 558 9.53 -6.60 34.14
C ASP A 558 9.57 -6.97 32.64
N ILE A 559 10.69 -6.72 31.95
CA ILE A 559 10.87 -7.00 30.52
C ILE A 559 11.43 -8.43 30.34
N PRO A 560 10.66 -9.36 29.74
CA PRO A 560 11.06 -10.77 29.65
C PRO A 560 12.34 -10.97 28.82
N GLY A 561 13.39 -11.48 29.46
CA GLY A 561 14.64 -11.84 28.78
C GLY A 561 15.45 -10.64 28.27
N VAL A 562 15.30 -9.47 28.89
CA VAL A 562 15.99 -8.23 28.50
C VAL A 562 17.51 -8.38 28.32
N TRP A 563 18.18 -9.19 29.14
CA TRP A 563 19.63 -9.38 29.04
C TRP A 563 20.08 -10.50 28.08
N ASP A 564 19.28 -11.55 27.92
CA ASP A 564 19.72 -12.82 27.29
C ASP A 564 18.96 -13.21 26.02
N LYS A 565 17.75 -12.67 25.81
CA LYS A 565 16.87 -13.05 24.69
C LYS A 565 16.71 -11.96 23.66
N ILE A 566 16.72 -10.70 24.08
CA ILE A 566 16.62 -9.57 23.15
C ILE A 566 18.00 -9.35 22.51
N LYS A 567 18.04 -9.49 21.18
CA LYS A 567 19.25 -9.34 20.38
C LYS A 567 19.20 -8.06 19.58
N PHE A 568 20.34 -7.40 19.45
CA PHE A 568 20.55 -6.19 18.67
C PHE A 568 21.64 -6.42 17.65
N ASN A 569 21.48 -5.85 16.46
CA ASN A 569 22.53 -5.88 15.44
C ASN A 569 23.50 -4.72 15.69
N ILE A 570 24.68 -5.02 16.23
CA ILE A 570 25.74 -4.04 16.50
C ILE A 570 26.98 -4.46 15.72
N ALA A 571 27.50 -3.53 14.94
CA ALA A 571 28.66 -3.74 14.08
C ALA A 571 28.60 -5.01 13.19
N GLY A 572 27.40 -5.35 12.70
CA GLY A 572 27.15 -6.57 11.91
C GLY A 572 27.06 -7.88 12.69
N ARG A 573 26.94 -7.84 14.03
CA ARG A 573 26.78 -9.02 14.90
C ARG A 573 25.48 -8.91 15.70
N GLU A 574 24.77 -10.02 15.85
CA GLU A 574 23.64 -10.11 16.78
C GLU A 574 24.16 -10.33 18.21
N LEU A 575 24.00 -9.32 19.07
CA LEU A 575 24.47 -9.32 20.45
C LEU A 575 23.32 -9.00 21.42
N THR A 576 23.30 -9.65 22.58
CA THR A 576 22.45 -9.27 23.72
C THR A 576 23.20 -8.33 24.66
N LEU A 577 22.48 -7.66 25.58
CA LEU A 577 23.11 -6.83 26.61
C LEU A 577 24.13 -7.62 27.45
N ASN A 578 23.80 -8.87 27.84
CA ASN A 578 24.75 -9.72 28.57
C ASN A 578 25.98 -10.10 27.74
N GLN A 579 25.85 -10.27 26.42
CA GLN A 579 27.03 -10.54 25.58
C GLN A 579 27.95 -9.32 25.52
N ILE A 580 27.38 -8.12 25.38
CA ILE A 580 28.16 -6.88 25.41
C ILE A 580 28.88 -6.70 26.75
N GLU A 581 28.18 -6.89 27.87
CA GLU A 581 28.75 -6.72 29.20
C GLU A 581 29.73 -7.82 29.58
N HIS A 582 29.31 -9.08 29.53
CA HIS A 582 30.10 -10.20 30.06
C HIS A 582 31.12 -10.75 29.07
N GLN A 583 30.75 -10.93 27.80
CA GLN A 583 31.62 -11.57 26.81
C GLN A 583 32.61 -10.60 26.17
N ILE A 584 32.25 -9.31 26.09
CA ILE A 584 33.10 -8.29 25.47
C ILE A 584 33.72 -7.41 26.56
N LEU A 585 32.95 -6.55 27.22
CA LEU A 585 33.48 -5.52 28.14
C LEU A 585 34.29 -6.11 29.31
N ARG A 586 33.73 -7.10 30.01
CA ARG A 586 34.39 -7.73 31.16
C ARG A 586 35.53 -8.66 30.75
N SER A 587 35.29 -9.54 29.78
CA SER A 587 36.24 -10.61 29.43
C SER A 587 37.42 -10.11 28.58
N GLU A 588 37.21 -9.17 27.65
CA GLU A 588 38.27 -8.73 26.73
C GLU A 588 39.12 -7.59 27.29
N PHE A 589 38.53 -6.67 28.06
CA PHE A 589 39.21 -5.43 28.47
C PHE A 589 39.67 -5.41 29.93
N THR A 590 39.10 -6.25 30.80
CA THR A 590 39.45 -6.32 32.24
C THR A 590 39.50 -4.94 32.92
N GLU A 591 38.49 -4.10 32.69
CA GLU A 591 38.41 -2.75 33.25
C GLU A 591 37.33 -2.70 34.34
N PRO A 592 37.65 -2.72 35.65
CA PRO A 592 36.66 -2.78 36.71
C PRO A 592 35.77 -1.52 36.82
N ARG A 593 36.21 -0.36 36.30
CA ARG A 593 35.44 0.88 36.41
C ARG A 593 34.21 0.91 35.50
N ILE A 594 34.11 0.01 34.51
CA ILE A 594 32.91 -0.11 33.64
C ILE A 594 31.62 -0.34 34.43
N HIS A 595 31.71 -0.97 35.61
CA HIS A 595 30.56 -1.23 36.49
C HIS A 595 29.92 0.03 37.07
N PHE A 596 30.59 1.17 36.94
CA PHE A 596 30.07 2.49 37.30
C PHE A 596 29.62 3.30 36.08
N ALA A 597 29.84 2.78 34.87
CA ALA A 597 29.47 3.40 33.59
C ALA A 597 28.30 2.67 32.89
N LEU A 598 28.13 1.37 33.15
CA LEU A 598 27.00 0.58 32.64
C LEU A 598 25.75 0.81 33.49
N VAL A 599 24.68 1.25 32.85
CA VAL A 599 23.46 1.69 33.53
C VAL A 599 22.29 0.80 33.14
N CYS A 600 21.75 0.04 34.09
CA CYS A 600 20.61 -0.86 33.89
C CYS A 600 19.23 -0.18 34.08
N ALA A 601 19.16 1.13 33.85
CA ALA A 601 17.94 1.95 33.99
C ALA A 601 17.23 1.85 35.36
N SER A 602 17.97 1.59 36.45
CA SER A 602 17.39 1.46 37.80
C SER A 602 17.94 2.52 38.76
N LYS A 603 17.19 2.89 39.79
CA LYS A 603 17.72 3.82 40.81
C LYS A 603 18.89 3.23 41.60
N GLY A 604 18.96 1.91 41.70
CA GLY A 604 20.04 1.16 42.34
C GLY A 604 21.35 1.18 41.56
N CYS A 605 21.31 1.39 40.24
CA CYS A 605 22.50 1.39 39.39
C CYS A 605 23.32 2.68 39.50
N PRO A 606 24.49 2.76 38.85
CA PRO A 606 25.18 4.03 38.65
C PRO A 606 24.28 5.01 37.90
N GLU A 607 24.51 6.30 38.11
CA GLU A 607 23.79 7.32 37.38
C GLU A 607 24.19 7.26 35.89
N LEU A 608 23.22 7.50 35.00
CA LEU A 608 23.54 7.68 33.59
C LEU A 608 24.37 8.94 33.42
N ALA A 609 25.57 8.78 32.83
CA ALA A 609 26.44 9.89 32.51
C ALA A 609 25.69 10.91 31.62
N SER A 610 25.91 12.19 31.89
CA SER A 610 25.29 13.29 31.12
C SER A 610 25.94 13.51 29.76
N GLU A 611 27.14 12.96 29.56
CA GLU A 611 27.93 13.05 28.34
C GLU A 611 28.35 11.62 27.92
N PRO A 612 28.51 11.36 26.62
CA PRO A 612 28.98 10.06 26.14
C PRO A 612 30.44 9.84 26.53
N PHE A 613 30.83 8.58 26.73
CA PHE A 613 32.24 8.23 26.93
C PHE A 613 33.03 8.40 25.62
N THR A 614 34.28 8.85 25.70
CA THR A 614 35.15 9.01 24.52
C THR A 614 36.46 8.27 24.73
N GLY A 615 37.05 7.66 23.69
CA GLY A 615 38.30 6.91 23.89
C GLY A 615 39.48 7.77 24.32
N LYS A 616 39.48 9.06 23.96
CA LYS A 616 40.49 10.04 24.37
C LYS A 616 40.47 10.30 25.89
N ASP A 617 39.29 10.50 26.49
CA ASP A 617 39.14 10.93 27.88
C ASP A 617 38.61 9.81 28.80
N LEU A 618 38.46 8.58 28.26
CA LEU A 618 37.85 7.43 28.93
C LEU A 618 38.34 7.18 30.36
N ASP A 619 39.66 7.21 30.59
CA ASP A 619 40.21 6.93 31.92
C ASP A 619 39.77 7.97 32.96
N ALA A 620 39.73 9.25 32.57
CA ALA A 620 39.29 10.33 33.45
C ALA A 620 37.76 10.27 33.67
N GLU A 621 36.99 9.92 32.65
CA GLU A 621 35.54 9.73 32.72
C GLU A 621 35.17 8.57 33.64
N LEU A 622 35.82 7.41 33.48
CA LEU A 622 35.61 6.24 34.32
C LEU A 622 36.01 6.50 35.78
N ASP A 623 37.10 7.22 36.03
CA ASP A 623 37.49 7.62 37.38
C ASP A 623 36.48 8.57 38.02
N ARG A 624 35.91 9.49 37.23
CA ARG A 624 34.86 10.41 37.68
C ARG A 624 33.61 9.65 38.07
N GLU A 625 33.12 8.73 37.24
CA GLU A 625 31.92 7.94 37.55
C GLU A 625 32.15 6.99 38.74
N ALA A 626 33.32 6.36 38.83
CA ALA A 626 33.69 5.56 40.01
C ALA A 626 33.71 6.39 41.29
N ARG A 627 34.29 7.61 41.24
CA ARG A 627 34.31 8.53 42.39
C ARG A 627 32.91 8.98 42.77
N LYS A 628 32.07 9.33 41.79
CA LYS A 628 30.68 9.75 42.03
C LYS A 628 29.89 8.64 42.70
N PHE A 629 29.97 7.41 42.18
CA PHE A 629 29.29 6.25 42.75
C PHE A 629 29.77 5.90 44.17
N ILE A 630 31.07 5.86 44.40
CA ILE A 630 31.66 5.47 45.70
C ILE A 630 31.43 6.53 46.79
N ASN A 631 31.25 7.80 46.42
CA ASN A 631 30.98 8.87 47.39
C ASN A 631 29.48 9.12 47.61
N ASP A 632 28.59 8.44 46.90
CA ASP A 632 27.16 8.46 47.16
C ASP A 632 26.84 7.59 48.40
N LYS A 633 26.35 8.24 49.45
CA LYS A 633 25.99 7.59 50.73
C LYS A 633 24.86 6.57 50.61
N THR A 634 24.09 6.60 49.52
CA THR A 634 23.08 5.58 49.22
C THR A 634 23.67 4.31 48.58
N LYS A 635 24.93 4.37 48.11
CA LYS A 635 25.63 3.29 47.40
C LYS A 635 26.79 2.73 48.23
N VAL A 636 27.50 3.59 48.93
CA VAL A 636 28.59 3.24 49.85
C VAL A 636 28.48 4.09 51.09
N ASN A 637 28.31 3.45 52.25
CA ASN A 637 28.21 4.14 53.53
C ASN A 637 29.17 3.52 54.55
N LEU A 638 29.86 4.37 55.31
CA LEU A 638 30.82 3.96 56.33
C LEU A 638 30.30 4.39 57.70
N ASP A 639 29.99 3.40 58.53
CA ASP A 639 29.68 3.59 59.94
C ASP A 639 30.95 3.35 60.77
N LYS A 640 31.53 4.45 61.27
CA LYS A 640 32.77 4.42 62.03
C LYS A 640 32.57 3.93 63.48
N GLU A 641 31.38 4.10 64.04
CA GLU A 641 31.07 3.71 65.42
C GLU A 641 30.96 2.19 65.53
N ASP A 642 30.18 1.58 64.62
CA ASP A 642 29.95 0.13 64.58
C ASP A 642 30.98 -0.64 63.72
N ARG A 643 31.93 0.07 63.09
CA ARG A 643 32.94 -0.49 62.17
C ARG A 643 32.32 -1.30 61.03
N LEU A 644 31.26 -0.76 60.44
CA LEU A 644 30.51 -1.37 59.34
C LEU A 644 30.73 -0.58 58.04
N LEU A 645 31.11 -1.29 56.98
CA LEU A 645 31.15 -0.75 55.62
C LEU A 645 29.97 -1.33 54.82
N TYR A 646 29.04 -0.46 54.48
CA TYR A 646 27.91 -0.78 53.62
C TYR A 646 28.30 -0.55 52.17
N LEU A 647 28.18 -1.59 51.34
CA LEU A 647 28.51 -1.55 49.91
C LEU A 647 27.29 -1.88 49.06
N SER A 648 27.21 -1.27 47.88
CA SER A 648 26.26 -1.67 46.85
C SER A 648 26.46 -3.15 46.47
N PRO A 649 25.37 -3.90 46.18
CA PRO A 649 25.45 -5.25 45.65
C PRO A 649 26.29 -5.42 44.38
N ILE A 650 26.59 -4.35 43.63
CA ILE A 650 27.53 -4.39 42.49
C ILE A 650 28.88 -4.97 42.90
N PHE A 651 29.41 -4.58 44.06
CA PHE A 651 30.68 -5.13 44.59
C PHE A 651 30.57 -6.61 44.99
N LYS A 652 29.35 -7.12 45.22
CA LYS A 652 29.09 -8.54 45.48
C LYS A 652 29.00 -9.33 44.18
N TRP A 653 28.26 -8.82 43.20
CA TRP A 653 27.99 -9.50 41.94
C TRP A 653 29.24 -9.58 41.04
N PHE A 654 30.08 -8.54 41.07
CA PHE A 654 31.27 -8.43 40.23
C PHE A 654 32.57 -8.46 41.05
N LYS A 655 32.56 -9.17 42.18
CA LYS A 655 33.69 -9.21 43.13
C LYS A 655 35.03 -9.57 42.46
N GLU A 656 35.01 -10.48 41.50
CA GLU A 656 36.21 -10.95 40.79
C GLU A 656 36.90 -9.84 40.00
N ASP A 657 36.11 -8.94 39.39
CA ASP A 657 36.63 -7.87 38.55
C ASP A 657 37.36 -6.80 39.38
N PHE A 658 36.89 -6.54 40.61
CA PHE A 658 37.50 -5.56 41.51
C PHE A 658 38.75 -6.08 42.26
N GLY A 659 38.99 -7.39 42.25
CA GLY A 659 40.02 -8.02 43.08
C GLY A 659 39.79 -7.76 44.57
N ASN A 660 40.67 -6.97 45.20
CA ASN A 660 40.47 -6.53 46.58
C ASN A 660 39.53 -5.33 46.64
N VAL A 661 38.24 -5.60 46.92
CA VAL A 661 37.18 -4.59 47.00
C VAL A 661 37.51 -3.44 47.96
N ILE A 662 38.12 -3.71 49.12
CA ILE A 662 38.49 -2.66 50.09
C ILE A 662 39.57 -1.76 49.50
N GLU A 663 40.59 -2.38 48.89
CA GLU A 663 41.65 -1.63 48.24
C GLU A 663 41.11 -0.78 47.08
N PHE A 664 40.23 -1.33 46.26
CA PHE A 664 39.60 -0.61 45.16
C PHE A 664 38.78 0.59 45.66
N VAL A 665 37.85 0.37 46.60
CA VAL A 665 36.99 1.43 47.16
C VAL A 665 37.83 2.55 47.80
N SER A 666 38.90 2.19 48.49
CA SER A 666 39.78 3.16 49.16
C SER A 666 40.46 4.16 48.23
N ARG A 667 40.60 3.85 46.93
CA ARG A 667 41.20 4.76 45.93
C ARG A 667 40.31 5.97 45.64
N TYR A 668 39.00 5.85 45.87
CA TYR A 668 38.01 6.86 45.50
C TYR A 668 37.36 7.56 46.70
N LEU A 669 37.54 7.04 47.91
CA LEU A 669 37.06 7.68 49.14
C LEU A 669 37.90 8.91 49.54
N PRO A 670 37.36 9.82 50.37
CA PRO A 670 38.14 10.88 51.00
C PRO A 670 39.28 10.29 51.83
N LYS A 671 40.42 11.00 51.94
CA LYS A 671 41.65 10.49 52.56
C LYS A 671 41.43 9.89 53.96
N ASP A 672 40.61 10.54 54.78
CA ASP A 672 40.34 10.11 56.16
C ASP A 672 39.55 8.79 56.21
N ASP A 673 38.56 8.64 55.32
CA ASP A 673 37.76 7.41 55.22
C ASP A 673 38.58 6.28 54.59
N ALA A 674 39.39 6.60 53.56
CA ALA A 674 40.30 5.66 52.92
C ALA A 674 41.35 5.09 53.89
N GLY A 675 41.91 5.92 54.78
CA GLY A 675 42.81 5.48 55.84
C GLY A 675 42.11 4.58 56.85
N PHE A 676 40.92 4.98 57.30
CA PHE A 676 40.13 4.22 58.27
C PHE A 676 39.79 2.80 57.79
N ILE A 677 39.41 2.65 56.51
CA ILE A 677 39.04 1.33 55.97
C ILE A 677 40.23 0.42 55.66
N LYS A 678 41.44 0.97 55.50
CA LYS A 678 42.67 0.18 55.24
C LYS A 678 43.31 -0.36 56.50
N GLU A 679 43.24 0.39 57.60
CA GLU A 679 43.97 0.06 58.83
C GLU A 679 43.21 -0.86 59.78
N LYS A 680 41.87 -0.94 59.66
CA LYS A 680 41.01 -1.65 60.61
C LYS A 680 40.18 -2.72 59.92
N ASN A 681 40.10 -3.92 60.53
CA ASN A 681 39.23 -5.00 60.07
C ASN A 681 37.75 -4.58 60.20
N LEU A 682 37.13 -4.22 59.08
CA LEU A 682 35.72 -3.83 58.98
C LEU A 682 34.81 -5.02 58.68
N LYS A 683 33.57 -4.97 59.17
CA LYS A 683 32.51 -5.89 58.75
C LYS A 683 31.81 -5.31 57.52
N ILE A 684 31.79 -6.06 56.41
CA ILE A 684 31.10 -5.65 55.18
C ILE A 684 29.64 -6.09 55.23
N ARG A 685 28.72 -5.16 54.96
CA ARG A 685 27.31 -5.43 54.70
C ARG A 685 26.92 -4.92 53.32
N TYR A 686 25.97 -5.57 52.66
CA TYR A 686 25.48 -5.12 51.37
C TYR A 686 24.13 -4.42 51.52
N LEU A 687 23.98 -3.29 50.83
CA LEU A 687 22.74 -2.50 50.79
C LEU A 687 21.67 -3.21 49.94
N ASN A 688 20.40 -2.80 50.12
CA ASN A 688 19.33 -3.23 49.22
C ASN A 688 19.45 -2.51 47.87
N TYR A 689 19.19 -3.24 46.79
CA TYR A 689 19.24 -2.68 45.43
C TYR A 689 17.85 -2.26 44.96
N ASP A 690 17.66 -0.97 44.69
CA ASP A 690 16.40 -0.43 44.18
C ASP A 690 16.28 -0.65 42.67
N TRP A 691 15.46 -1.64 42.29
CA TRP A 691 15.20 -1.97 40.88
C TRP A 691 14.14 -1.08 40.22
N SER A 692 13.59 -0.08 40.92
CA SER A 692 12.65 0.86 40.31
C SER A 692 13.34 1.71 39.24
N LEU A 693 12.62 2.03 38.18
CA LEU A 693 13.14 2.78 37.03
C LEU A 693 13.73 4.13 37.47
N ASN A 694 14.87 4.53 36.90
CA ASN A 694 15.50 5.85 37.10
C ASN A 694 14.77 6.96 36.30
N GLU A 695 13.45 6.98 36.40
CA GLU A 695 12.59 7.91 35.67
C GLU A 695 12.62 9.32 36.27
N ARG A 696 12.66 10.32 35.38
CA ARG A 696 12.40 11.72 35.71
C ARG A 696 10.89 11.91 35.81
N ARG A 697 10.41 12.21 37.02
CA ARG A 697 8.99 12.50 37.29
C ARG A 697 8.68 13.98 37.12
#